data_AF-A0A535ESX1-F1
#
_entry.id   AF-A0A535ESX1-F1
#
_cell.length_a   1.000
_cell.length_b   1.000
_cell.length_c   1.000
_cell.angle_alpha   90.00
_cell.angle_beta   90.00
_cell.angle_gamma   90.00
#
_symmetry.space_group_name_H-M   'P 1'
#
loop_
_entity.id
_entity.type
_entity.pdbx_description
1 polymer ?
#
loop_
_entity_poly.entity_id
_entity_poly.type
_entity_poly.pdbx_seq_one_letter_code
_entity_poly.pdbx_strand_id
1 'polypeptide(L)'
;MNDGLESLLRPAAIAVIGATEDIRTYAGAPLHNLVGHGFRGAIYPVNPRRAVVQGIPAYPTVLDVPGPIDTAVIAVPSDAVLGVLAQVVQAGARSATIVSSGFGEEAAGPRGKVRHAELDALIRASGIRVLGPNTTGLVNLADGYVPRAAHNQLDPADVRAGGAALITQSGACGNVVFNRAQAHGVGIGLSVATGDQIDVDIWELCEHALADGRFETLMVVAETLALLKLGRSEVGRRAVMTHSGSLAGEAAVQSAALRQLGLVEVDDLDDLWRLAQMVQAWGPPPPSGGRLGVISLSGGEAALIADRCAEHDIALPDCSPEFGRFIRSHFPYALASNPFDPSGEIVGRPEKLRLAVRGFLEQNDFSEVLFATPVLRAEQAERQLSEIGAFVEDPHPNACFSLWPAGPLTHAQERILSGTGQPVFAGSPAAIRALAFYRRAGARHWRDPARRALLRAPGPPGRGRGAVRPRAAGALAGRGRARRRRAGLPAGAQGQRHQLGPQDGERPRQVGRALRGGAPPGVLGAGRGWRRRRRGGAGPGRRRGHRRRHPRPGPGAGAPLRERRQRRRVPPGQRPRDRALPGRGRGAVAGRLDPGGAVPRRPRAGRGGRARQDRPGRGSLVRRQRPAPGARPQPAAGRPGLGRGRVRGRAGRMRYDLVVVGAGSAGAIVAARLSEDPAARVLLLEAGPDYPDLASLPEELRLGYATASYVTTHGHLWDYTGRANRHQPPAPVPRGRVTGGTSAVNGQVFLRGLRSDFDDWVALGNDLWGFGALLRCFIRIEHDLDFRDEWHGDSGPIAVRRYPPAELLPPQVAFLQACADAGYARAPDANAPDARGVSPIPFNNVGGVRASTALTYLAPARGRPNLHVRPDAHVRRVVIDRGRATGVELAAGVVEAGEVVLCGGSIGSPHVLLLSGVGPAAELRAAGVEPLVDLPGVGRHLQDHHVVDVLWSSAPEYGIPPPRSPRTQVALRYTAAGSGWPDDMQVTPRTHPPRGKQGVVSMVPCIERAAGTGEVTLRSADPAAPPGIAFRFLDEPEDLRRLREGVLLCLDLAGHRAFRGVIAGQLAPEPGRELDEWLLRSVRTSHHSCGTCKMGPDADPMAVVDQLCRVRGVDNLSVVDASVFPEVVRANTAVTTMAVAERFVELRRQPASSRG
;
A
#
# COMPACT_ATOMS: atom_id res chain seq x y z
N MET A 1 36.68 10.80 -30.40
CA MET A 1 35.61 10.24 -29.56
C MET A 1 34.30 10.51 -30.30
N ASN A 2 33.11 10.41 -29.70
CA ASN A 2 31.85 10.62 -30.44
C ASN A 2 31.37 12.06 -30.24
N ASP A 3 31.80 12.99 -31.09
CA ASP A 3 31.77 14.44 -30.85
C ASP A 3 30.35 15.02 -30.59
N GLY A 4 29.31 14.33 -31.09
CA GLY A 4 27.91 14.66 -30.79
C GLY A 4 27.51 14.40 -29.33
N LEU A 5 28.04 13.35 -28.68
CA LEU A 5 27.76 13.07 -27.27
C LEU A 5 28.46 14.09 -26.35
N GLU A 6 29.67 14.50 -26.70
CA GLU A 6 30.37 15.57 -25.98
C GLU A 6 29.59 16.89 -26.07
N SER A 7 29.05 17.23 -27.26
CA SER A 7 28.19 18.41 -27.44
C SER A 7 26.91 18.40 -26.60
N LEU A 8 26.40 17.20 -26.25
CA LEU A 8 25.22 17.04 -25.41
C LEU A 8 25.53 17.28 -23.93
N LEU A 9 26.71 16.84 -23.47
CA LEU A 9 27.10 16.80 -22.05
C LEU A 9 27.95 18.00 -21.61
N ARG A 10 28.67 18.65 -22.54
CA ARG A 10 29.52 19.83 -22.34
C ARG A 10 29.45 20.81 -23.53
N PRO A 11 28.27 21.40 -23.85
CA PRO A 11 28.19 22.45 -24.86
C PRO A 11 28.92 23.74 -24.41
N ALA A 12 29.46 24.49 -25.38
CA ALA A 12 29.84 25.89 -25.19
C ALA A 12 28.66 26.85 -25.49
N ALA A 13 27.66 26.39 -26.26
CA ALA A 13 26.45 27.15 -26.55
C ALA A 13 25.18 26.27 -26.61
N ILE A 14 24.08 26.74 -25.99
CA ILE A 14 22.79 26.04 -25.93
C ILE A 14 21.60 26.92 -26.34
N ALA A 15 20.71 26.38 -27.17
CA ALA A 15 19.39 26.95 -27.42
C ALA A 15 18.31 26.34 -26.51
N VAL A 16 17.42 27.16 -25.95
CA VAL A 16 16.28 26.71 -25.11
C VAL A 16 14.98 27.04 -25.82
N ILE A 17 14.40 26.04 -26.49
CA ILE A 17 13.30 26.22 -27.44
C ILE A 17 11.94 25.92 -26.78
N GLY A 18 11.07 26.93 -26.79
CA GLY A 18 9.84 26.97 -25.98
C GLY A 18 9.98 27.78 -24.69
N ALA A 19 11.14 28.42 -24.45
CA ALA A 19 11.46 29.15 -23.22
C ALA A 19 10.34 30.10 -22.77
N THR A 20 10.02 30.09 -21.47
CA THR A 20 8.93 30.88 -20.89
C THR A 20 9.27 31.38 -19.48
N GLU A 21 8.58 32.42 -19.01
CA GLU A 21 8.74 33.01 -17.68
C GLU A 21 8.22 32.11 -16.55
N ASP A 22 7.29 31.19 -16.86
CA ASP A 22 6.79 30.27 -15.84
C ASP A 22 7.78 29.12 -15.64
N ILE A 23 8.77 29.38 -14.79
CA ILE A 23 9.83 28.45 -14.38
C ILE A 23 9.26 27.09 -13.94
N ARG A 24 8.05 27.05 -13.37
CA ARG A 24 7.38 25.85 -12.84
C ARG A 24 6.95 24.87 -13.94
N THR A 25 7.16 25.20 -15.20
CA THR A 25 6.84 24.38 -16.37
C THR A 25 8.11 23.72 -16.94
N TYR A 26 7.94 22.58 -17.62
CA TYR A 26 9.01 21.87 -18.34
C TYR A 26 9.76 22.75 -19.36
N ALA A 27 9.13 23.81 -19.87
CA ALA A 27 9.74 24.75 -20.83
C ALA A 27 10.37 25.99 -20.17
N GLY A 28 10.02 26.31 -18.92
CA GLY A 28 10.62 27.41 -18.15
C GLY A 28 11.82 26.99 -17.31
N ALA A 29 11.81 25.75 -16.79
CA ALA A 29 12.84 25.23 -15.90
C ALA A 29 14.27 25.17 -16.49
N PRO A 30 14.52 24.78 -17.76
CA PRO A 30 15.88 24.66 -18.29
C PRO A 30 16.67 25.97 -18.24
N LEU A 31 16.03 27.08 -18.62
CA LEU A 31 16.65 28.41 -18.63
C LEU A 31 16.98 28.88 -17.20
N HIS A 32 16.03 28.72 -16.28
CA HIS A 32 16.19 29.07 -14.88
C HIS A 32 17.35 28.30 -14.23
N ASN A 33 17.42 26.99 -14.48
CA ASN A 33 18.45 26.11 -13.92
C ASN A 33 19.85 26.42 -14.49
N LEU A 34 19.99 26.67 -15.80
CA LEU A 34 21.27 27.05 -16.42
C LEU A 34 21.84 28.35 -15.82
N VAL A 35 20.99 29.35 -15.61
CA VAL A 35 21.39 30.61 -14.97
C VAL A 35 21.69 30.41 -13.48
N GLY A 36 20.81 29.73 -12.75
CA GLY A 36 20.93 29.51 -11.30
C GLY A 36 22.13 28.66 -10.87
N HIS A 37 22.61 27.77 -11.75
CA HIS A 37 23.82 26.97 -11.53
C HIS A 37 25.07 27.54 -12.24
N GLY A 38 25.00 28.75 -12.81
CA GLY A 38 26.17 29.49 -13.29
C GLY A 38 26.82 28.92 -14.55
N PHE A 39 26.03 28.37 -15.49
CA PHE A 39 26.53 27.90 -16.78
C PHE A 39 27.28 29.02 -17.52
N ARG A 40 28.51 28.75 -17.96
CA ARG A 40 29.43 29.75 -18.55
C ARG A 40 29.35 29.87 -20.07
N GLY A 41 28.64 28.97 -20.74
CA GLY A 41 28.45 29.02 -22.18
C GLY A 41 27.35 30.00 -22.60
N ALA A 42 27.20 30.21 -23.92
CA ALA A 42 26.14 31.06 -24.46
C ALA A 42 24.76 30.39 -24.28
N ILE A 43 23.77 31.15 -23.85
CA ILE A 43 22.38 30.69 -23.67
C ILE A 43 21.47 31.50 -24.59
N TYR A 44 20.73 30.80 -25.44
CA TYR A 44 19.83 31.40 -26.42
C TYR A 44 18.37 30.94 -26.21
N PRO A 45 17.55 31.71 -25.47
CA PRO A 45 16.11 31.45 -25.36
C PRO A 45 15.43 31.64 -26.73
N VAL A 46 14.60 30.69 -27.16
CA VAL A 46 13.86 30.77 -28.41
C VAL A 46 12.34 30.74 -28.13
N ASN A 47 11.67 31.83 -28.46
CA ASN A 47 10.22 32.00 -28.30
C ASN A 47 9.64 32.96 -29.38
N PRO A 48 8.70 32.50 -30.23
CA PRO A 48 8.15 33.30 -31.34
C PRO A 48 7.22 34.46 -30.92
N ARG A 49 7.05 34.73 -29.61
CA ARG A 49 6.14 35.75 -29.07
C ARG A 49 6.77 36.67 -28.03
N ARG A 50 8.07 36.51 -27.72
CA ARG A 50 8.75 37.25 -26.64
C ARG A 50 10.15 37.64 -27.08
N ALA A 51 10.49 38.93 -27.00
CA ALA A 51 11.85 39.44 -27.27
C ALA A 51 12.80 39.29 -26.06
N VAL A 52 12.26 38.98 -24.88
CA VAL A 52 13.02 38.70 -23.64
C VAL A 52 12.31 37.56 -22.91
N VAL A 53 13.07 36.64 -22.32
CA VAL A 53 12.58 35.59 -21.42
C VAL A 53 13.52 35.46 -20.22
N GLN A 54 12.99 35.53 -19.00
CA GLN A 54 13.75 35.45 -17.73
C GLN A 54 14.91 36.45 -17.67
N GLY A 55 14.73 37.64 -18.26
CA GLY A 55 15.74 38.70 -18.34
C GLY A 55 16.77 38.56 -19.46
N ILE A 56 16.78 37.46 -20.21
CA ILE A 56 17.72 37.21 -21.32
C ILE A 56 17.02 37.51 -22.67
N PRO A 57 17.67 38.19 -23.63
CA PRO A 57 17.14 38.40 -24.97
C PRO A 57 16.75 37.09 -25.66
N ALA A 58 15.58 37.06 -26.29
CA ALA A 58 14.98 35.85 -26.85
C ALA A 58 14.67 36.00 -28.34
N TYR A 59 14.87 34.91 -29.08
CA TYR A 59 14.86 34.87 -30.55
C TYR A 59 13.58 34.21 -31.09
N PRO A 60 13.01 34.65 -32.23
CA PRO A 60 11.75 34.10 -32.73
C PRO A 60 11.85 32.61 -33.11
N THR A 61 12.94 32.24 -33.78
CA THR A 61 13.32 30.86 -34.12
C THR A 61 14.78 30.59 -33.72
N VAL A 62 15.21 29.33 -33.82
CA VAL A 62 16.62 28.96 -33.57
C VAL A 62 17.56 29.40 -34.69
N LEU A 63 17.03 29.76 -35.87
CA LEU A 63 17.79 30.28 -37.01
C LEU A 63 18.11 31.78 -36.89
N ASP A 64 17.41 32.50 -36.02
CA ASP A 64 17.63 33.94 -35.76
C ASP A 64 18.72 34.20 -34.71
N VAL A 65 19.37 33.14 -34.22
CA VAL A 65 20.38 33.20 -33.14
C VAL A 65 21.73 33.71 -33.70
N PRO A 66 22.35 34.74 -33.10
CA PRO A 66 23.50 35.44 -33.68
C PRO A 66 24.86 34.75 -33.48
N GLY A 67 24.87 33.49 -33.05
CA GLY A 67 26.09 32.74 -32.72
C GLY A 67 25.91 31.23 -32.88
N PRO A 68 27.00 30.45 -32.84
CA PRO A 68 26.94 28.99 -32.99
C PRO A 68 26.18 28.35 -31.82
N ILE A 69 25.56 27.20 -32.10
CA ILE A 69 24.84 26.38 -31.12
C ILE A 69 25.43 24.98 -31.15
N ASP A 70 25.81 24.42 -30.00
CA ASP A 70 26.27 23.02 -29.92
C ASP A 70 25.09 22.06 -29.70
N THR A 71 24.12 22.46 -28.88
CA THR A 71 22.97 21.64 -28.50
C THR A 71 21.70 22.46 -28.27
N ALA A 72 20.53 21.82 -28.30
CA ALA A 72 19.25 22.47 -28.03
C ALA A 72 18.35 21.66 -27.09
N VAL A 73 17.68 22.32 -26.15
CA VAL A 73 16.56 21.77 -25.39
C VAL A 73 15.25 22.11 -26.10
N ILE A 74 14.48 21.10 -26.47
CA ILE A 74 13.22 21.21 -27.20
C ILE A 74 12.07 20.88 -26.23
N ALA A 75 11.33 21.90 -25.82
CA ALA A 75 10.19 21.81 -24.90
C ALA A 75 8.92 22.42 -25.51
N VAL A 76 8.50 21.86 -26.66
CA VAL A 76 7.36 22.31 -27.47
C VAL A 76 6.31 21.19 -27.65
N PRO A 77 5.05 21.50 -28.02
CA PRO A 77 4.04 20.48 -28.36
C PRO A 77 4.55 19.44 -29.36
N SER A 78 4.12 18.18 -29.19
CA SER A 78 4.70 17.00 -29.86
C SER A 78 4.41 16.88 -31.36
N ASP A 79 3.59 17.78 -31.89
CA ASP A 79 3.34 18.03 -33.31
C ASP A 79 4.34 19.04 -33.92
N ALA A 80 4.92 19.95 -33.12
CA ALA A 80 5.90 20.93 -33.57
C ALA A 80 7.36 20.43 -33.55
N VAL A 81 7.66 19.38 -32.77
CA VAL A 81 9.04 18.89 -32.52
C VAL A 81 9.82 18.57 -33.80
N LEU A 82 9.19 17.97 -34.82
CA LEU A 82 9.86 17.59 -36.07
C LEU A 82 10.37 18.82 -36.83
N GLY A 83 9.54 19.86 -36.98
CA GLY A 83 9.93 21.11 -37.64
C GLY A 83 10.99 21.87 -36.84
N VAL A 84 10.88 21.87 -35.51
CA VAL A 84 11.89 22.47 -34.63
C VAL A 84 13.24 21.74 -34.71
N LEU A 85 13.26 20.40 -34.70
CA LEU A 85 14.50 19.64 -34.79
C LEU A 85 15.18 19.84 -36.15
N ALA A 86 14.42 19.96 -37.25
CA ALA A 86 14.98 20.31 -38.56
C ALA A 86 15.65 21.68 -38.57
N GLN A 87 15.07 22.69 -37.89
CA GLN A 87 15.70 24.00 -37.72
C GLN A 87 16.96 23.94 -36.82
N VAL A 88 16.96 23.11 -35.77
CA VAL A 88 18.12 22.88 -34.89
C VAL A 88 19.29 22.25 -35.66
N VAL A 89 19.02 21.27 -36.53
CA VAL A 89 20.00 20.69 -37.47
C VAL A 89 20.52 21.75 -38.44
N GLN A 90 19.63 22.56 -39.02
CA GLN A 90 20.02 23.65 -39.94
C GLN A 90 20.86 24.74 -39.25
N ALA A 91 20.66 24.99 -37.96
CA ALA A 91 21.47 25.88 -37.14
C ALA A 91 22.86 25.31 -36.77
N GLY A 92 23.19 24.08 -37.19
CA GLY A 92 24.50 23.45 -36.98
C GLY A 92 24.68 22.74 -35.64
N ALA A 93 23.62 22.58 -34.84
CA ALA A 93 23.70 21.89 -33.56
C ALA A 93 23.99 20.40 -33.75
N ARG A 94 24.90 19.86 -32.93
CA ARG A 94 25.39 18.47 -33.01
C ARG A 94 24.62 17.52 -32.10
N SER A 95 23.79 18.05 -31.20
CA SER A 95 22.86 17.28 -30.38
C SER A 95 21.58 18.04 -30.00
N ALA A 96 20.60 17.32 -29.44
CA ALA A 96 19.41 17.90 -28.84
C ALA A 96 18.87 17.06 -27.66
N THR A 97 18.10 17.69 -26.78
CA THR A 97 17.30 17.06 -25.71
C THR A 97 15.82 17.32 -25.98
N ILE A 98 15.03 16.27 -26.19
CA ILE A 98 13.59 16.38 -26.48
C ILE A 98 12.79 16.05 -25.22
N VAL A 99 12.23 17.08 -24.60
CA VAL A 99 11.43 16.97 -23.37
C VAL A 99 10.02 16.44 -23.66
N SER A 100 9.51 16.68 -24.87
CA SER A 100 8.14 16.35 -25.28
C SER A 100 7.85 14.85 -25.29
N SER A 101 6.71 14.46 -24.74
CA SER A 101 6.10 13.13 -24.88
C SER A 101 5.16 13.04 -26.09
N GLY A 102 4.67 11.85 -26.42
CA GLY A 102 3.74 11.57 -27.52
C GLY A 102 4.34 10.81 -28.71
N PHE A 103 5.47 10.14 -28.51
CA PHE A 103 6.30 9.48 -29.53
C PHE A 103 6.33 7.94 -29.40
N GLY A 104 5.28 7.30 -28.89
CA GLY A 104 5.10 5.84 -29.03
C GLY A 104 4.37 5.14 -27.89
N GLU A 105 4.17 5.85 -26.79
CA GLU A 105 3.43 5.42 -25.60
C GLU A 105 1.99 5.00 -25.97
N GLU A 106 1.39 4.07 -25.21
CA GLU A 106 0.05 3.55 -25.56
C GLU A 106 -1.02 4.66 -25.62
N ALA A 107 -0.90 5.68 -24.75
CA ALA A 107 -1.77 6.86 -24.73
C ALA A 107 -1.65 7.77 -25.97
N ALA A 108 -0.54 7.72 -26.71
CA ALA A 108 -0.34 8.50 -27.93
C ALA A 108 -0.99 7.88 -29.18
N GLY A 109 -1.47 6.62 -29.07
CA GLY A 109 -2.18 5.92 -30.13
C GLY A 109 -1.39 5.74 -31.44
N PRO A 110 -2.07 5.47 -32.56
CA PRO A 110 -1.40 5.27 -33.86
C PRO A 110 -0.58 6.48 -34.33
N ARG A 111 -1.02 7.71 -34.01
CA ARG A 111 -0.33 8.95 -34.38
C ARG A 111 0.97 9.18 -33.62
N GLY A 112 1.16 8.59 -32.43
CA GLY A 112 2.46 8.60 -31.76
C GLY A 112 3.50 7.76 -32.49
N LYS A 113 3.11 6.58 -32.98
CA LYS A 113 4.00 5.64 -33.68
C LYS A 113 4.48 6.15 -35.04
N VAL A 114 3.64 6.90 -35.77
CA VAL A 114 4.04 7.57 -37.01
C VAL A 114 5.12 8.63 -36.73
N ARG A 115 4.87 9.53 -35.77
CA ARG A 115 5.82 10.60 -35.39
C ARG A 115 7.13 10.07 -34.82
N HIS A 116 7.11 8.91 -34.14
CA HIS A 116 8.33 8.22 -33.75
C HIS A 116 9.19 7.84 -34.97
N ALA A 117 8.58 7.21 -35.98
CA ALA A 117 9.28 6.77 -37.19
C ALA A 117 9.78 7.97 -38.04
N GLU A 118 9.03 9.06 -38.07
CA GLU A 118 9.44 10.33 -38.71
C GLU A 118 10.63 10.98 -37.98
N LEU A 119 10.61 10.97 -36.64
CA LEU A 119 11.68 11.52 -35.80
C LEU A 119 12.97 10.70 -35.92
N ASP A 120 12.85 9.38 -35.82
CA ASP A 120 13.91 8.39 -36.03
C ASP A 120 14.51 8.47 -37.46
N ALA A 121 13.70 8.75 -38.48
CA ALA A 121 14.18 9.02 -39.83
C ALA A 121 14.97 10.34 -39.94
N LEU A 122 14.47 11.44 -39.35
CA LEU A 122 15.15 12.74 -39.34
C LEU A 122 16.50 12.69 -38.60
N ILE A 123 16.54 12.01 -37.45
CA ILE A 123 17.76 11.80 -36.65
C ILE A 123 18.81 11.05 -37.49
N ARG A 124 18.45 9.92 -38.11
CA ARG A 124 19.38 9.17 -38.98
C ARG A 124 19.83 9.93 -40.23
N ALA A 125 18.97 10.77 -40.81
CA ALA A 125 19.30 11.54 -42.01
C ALA A 125 20.24 12.73 -41.73
N SER A 126 20.20 13.28 -40.51
CA SER A 126 21.01 14.44 -40.10
C SER A 126 22.26 14.07 -39.29
N GLY A 127 22.27 12.93 -38.60
CA GLY A 127 23.37 12.51 -37.72
C GLY A 127 23.41 13.23 -36.36
N ILE A 128 22.41 14.06 -36.05
CA ILE A 128 22.31 14.75 -34.76
C ILE A 128 22.08 13.75 -33.62
N ARG A 129 22.76 13.90 -32.48
CA ARG A 129 22.54 13.01 -31.32
C ARG A 129 21.36 13.48 -30.46
N VAL A 130 20.47 12.59 -30.04
CA VAL A 130 19.23 12.95 -29.34
C VAL A 130 19.06 12.21 -28.02
N LEU A 131 18.91 12.99 -26.95
CA LEU A 131 18.45 12.54 -25.64
C LEU A 131 16.92 12.67 -25.56
N GLY A 132 16.22 11.59 -25.25
CA GLY A 132 14.76 11.52 -25.24
C GLY A 132 14.20 10.67 -26.39
N PRO A 133 12.97 10.96 -26.88
CA PRO A 133 12.00 11.95 -26.38
C PRO A 133 11.54 11.63 -24.93
N ASN A 134 10.57 12.39 -24.40
CA ASN A 134 9.96 12.14 -23.09
C ASN A 134 10.98 12.13 -21.91
N THR A 135 11.97 13.02 -21.93
CA THR A 135 12.99 13.13 -20.87
C THR A 135 12.90 14.42 -20.05
N THR A 136 13.32 14.37 -18.77
CA THR A 136 13.60 15.58 -17.98
C THR A 136 14.94 16.25 -18.33
N GLY A 137 15.69 15.72 -19.30
CA GLY A 137 17.04 16.18 -19.61
C GLY A 137 18.08 15.78 -18.57
N LEU A 138 19.14 16.57 -18.44
CA LEU A 138 20.33 16.22 -17.67
C LEU A 138 20.85 17.35 -16.78
N VAL A 139 21.81 17.00 -15.92
CA VAL A 139 22.54 17.86 -15.00
C VAL A 139 24.00 17.45 -14.99
N ASN A 140 24.90 18.37 -15.27
CA ASN A 140 26.35 18.23 -15.12
C ASN A 140 26.85 19.35 -14.20
N LEU A 141 26.86 19.08 -12.88
CA LEU A 141 27.20 20.08 -11.87
C LEU A 141 28.67 20.50 -11.92
N ALA A 142 29.56 19.60 -12.35
CA ALA A 142 30.98 19.89 -12.44
C ALA A 142 31.29 21.01 -13.44
N ASP A 143 30.49 21.09 -14.51
CA ASP A 143 30.67 22.04 -15.62
C ASP A 143 29.58 23.15 -15.61
N GLY A 144 28.81 23.28 -14.50
CA GLY A 144 27.73 24.26 -14.31
C GLY A 144 26.50 24.08 -15.21
N TYR A 145 26.46 23.00 -15.99
CA TYR A 145 25.52 22.81 -17.09
C TYR A 145 24.29 22.02 -16.64
N VAL A 146 23.21 22.74 -16.32
CA VAL A 146 21.98 22.19 -15.72
C VAL A 146 20.74 22.44 -16.61
N PRO A 147 20.68 21.88 -17.83
CA PRO A 147 19.55 22.07 -18.76
C PRO A 147 18.26 21.30 -18.35
N ARG A 148 18.19 20.75 -17.13
CA ARG A 148 17.09 19.90 -16.65
C ARG A 148 15.74 20.62 -16.75
N ALA A 149 14.76 19.96 -17.36
CA ALA A 149 13.38 20.42 -17.51
C ALA A 149 12.52 20.21 -16.24
N ALA A 150 13.12 20.33 -15.07
CA ALA A 150 12.45 20.17 -13.77
C ALA A 150 13.20 20.98 -12.70
N HIS A 151 12.49 21.44 -11.67
CA HIS A 151 13.11 22.13 -10.55
C HIS A 151 13.76 21.15 -9.57
N ASN A 152 14.98 21.50 -9.16
CA ASN A 152 15.58 20.96 -7.93
C ASN A 152 14.72 21.42 -6.73
N GLN A 153 14.70 20.64 -5.66
CA GLN A 153 13.96 20.95 -4.42
C GLN A 153 14.85 21.59 -3.34
N LEU A 154 16.14 21.77 -3.65
CA LEU A 154 17.16 22.40 -2.84
C LEU A 154 17.63 23.68 -3.54
N ASP A 155 18.16 24.63 -2.78
CA ASP A 155 18.80 25.83 -3.34
C ASP A 155 20.05 25.44 -4.15
N PRO A 156 20.37 26.10 -5.28
CA PRO A 156 21.62 25.87 -6.00
C PRO A 156 22.89 25.89 -5.13
N ALA A 157 22.90 26.65 -4.03
CA ALA A 157 24.01 26.67 -3.07
C ALA A 157 24.18 25.36 -2.26
N ASP A 158 23.09 24.62 -2.03
CA ASP A 158 23.11 23.32 -1.32
C ASP A 158 23.43 22.15 -2.26
N VAL A 159 23.41 22.37 -3.58
CA VAL A 159 23.55 21.34 -4.62
C VAL A 159 25.03 21.10 -4.95
N ARG A 160 25.67 20.23 -4.17
CA ARG A 160 27.09 19.82 -4.29
C ARG A 160 27.36 18.95 -5.53
N ALA A 161 28.40 19.27 -6.32
CA ALA A 161 29.01 18.32 -7.26
C ALA A 161 29.82 17.25 -6.50
N GLY A 162 30.00 16.05 -7.07
CA GLY A 162 30.80 14.99 -6.45
C GLY A 162 30.98 13.75 -7.33
N GLY A 163 31.70 12.75 -6.82
CA GLY A 163 32.16 11.57 -7.55
C GLY A 163 31.09 10.54 -7.95
N ALA A 164 29.80 10.88 -7.91
CA ALA A 164 28.71 10.01 -8.38
C ALA A 164 28.12 10.46 -9.72
N ALA A 165 27.86 9.48 -10.60
CA ALA A 165 27.02 9.62 -11.78
C ALA A 165 25.68 8.89 -11.56
N LEU A 166 24.56 9.52 -11.92
CA LEU A 166 23.20 8.96 -11.81
C LEU A 166 22.52 8.90 -13.18
N ILE A 167 22.56 7.74 -13.83
CA ILE A 167 21.93 7.53 -15.14
C ILE A 167 20.61 6.78 -14.96
N THR A 168 19.54 7.27 -15.59
CA THR A 168 18.22 6.65 -15.50
C THR A 168 17.43 6.76 -16.79
N GLN A 169 16.47 5.87 -16.97
CA GLN A 169 15.44 5.98 -18.00
C GLN A 169 14.34 6.98 -17.58
N SER A 170 13.81 6.85 -16.36
CA SER A 170 12.69 7.66 -15.86
C SER A 170 13.18 8.93 -15.17
N GLY A 171 12.98 10.08 -15.82
CA GLY A 171 13.34 11.39 -15.26
C GLY A 171 12.67 11.72 -13.92
N ALA A 172 11.46 11.21 -13.68
CA ALA A 172 10.79 11.35 -12.39
C ALA A 172 11.52 10.57 -11.27
N CYS A 173 11.91 9.32 -11.53
CA CYS A 173 12.69 8.51 -10.58
C CYS A 173 14.08 9.12 -10.36
N GLY A 174 14.75 9.57 -11.44
CA GLY A 174 16.03 10.27 -11.36
C GLY A 174 15.97 11.52 -10.49
N ASN A 175 14.92 12.33 -10.60
CA ASN A 175 14.77 13.52 -9.78
C ASN A 175 14.56 13.18 -8.29
N VAL A 176 13.85 12.09 -7.96
CA VAL A 176 13.71 11.64 -6.55
C VAL A 176 15.05 11.21 -5.97
N VAL A 177 15.79 10.34 -6.67
CA VAL A 177 17.12 9.86 -6.21
C VAL A 177 18.11 11.02 -6.12
N PHE A 178 18.12 11.92 -7.09
CA PHE A 178 18.98 13.11 -7.10
C PHE A 178 18.73 14.00 -5.88
N ASN A 179 17.50 14.45 -5.64
CA ASN A 179 17.23 15.38 -4.54
C ASN A 179 17.47 14.73 -3.16
N ARG A 180 17.23 13.41 -2.99
CA ARG A 180 17.58 12.70 -1.75
C ARG A 180 19.08 12.53 -1.55
N ALA A 181 19.82 12.18 -2.60
CA ALA A 181 21.27 12.07 -2.53
C ALA A 181 21.91 13.40 -2.08
N GLN A 182 21.56 14.50 -2.74
CA GLN A 182 22.05 15.84 -2.41
C GLN A 182 21.66 16.26 -0.98
N ALA A 183 20.43 16.00 -0.55
CA ALA A 183 19.96 16.29 0.82
C ALA A 183 20.68 15.45 1.91
N HIS A 184 21.18 14.26 1.56
CA HIS A 184 22.03 13.43 2.42
C HIS A 184 23.54 13.61 2.16
N GLY A 185 23.93 14.72 1.51
CA GLY A 185 25.32 15.14 1.33
C GLY A 185 26.10 14.41 0.22
N VAL A 186 25.46 13.47 -0.49
CA VAL A 186 26.07 12.70 -1.58
C VAL A 186 26.11 13.55 -2.84
N GLY A 187 27.31 13.97 -3.27
CA GLY A 187 27.48 14.85 -4.42
C GLY A 187 27.38 14.09 -5.75
N ILE A 188 26.46 14.51 -6.61
CA ILE A 188 26.25 13.93 -7.95
C ILE A 188 26.77 14.90 -9.02
N GLY A 189 27.97 14.64 -9.54
CA GLY A 189 28.57 15.45 -10.60
C GLY A 189 27.82 15.35 -11.94
N LEU A 190 27.21 14.20 -12.26
CA LEU A 190 26.44 13.96 -13.49
C LEU A 190 25.13 13.23 -13.20
N SER A 191 24.01 13.72 -13.72
CA SER A 191 22.72 13.01 -13.69
C SER A 191 22.00 13.14 -15.02
N VAL A 192 21.64 12.03 -15.66
CA VAL A 192 21.04 12.01 -17.00
C VAL A 192 19.78 11.15 -16.99
N ALA A 193 18.67 11.69 -17.51
CA ALA A 193 17.48 10.93 -17.86
C ALA A 193 17.44 10.67 -19.37
N THR A 194 17.24 9.43 -19.80
CA THR A 194 17.23 9.07 -21.24
C THR A 194 15.84 9.09 -21.87
N GLY A 195 14.76 8.97 -21.09
CA GLY A 195 13.40 8.93 -21.61
C GLY A 195 13.16 7.69 -22.47
N ASP A 196 12.59 7.89 -23.66
CA ASP A 196 12.20 6.81 -24.57
C ASP A 196 13.38 6.19 -25.36
N GLN A 197 14.59 6.76 -25.27
CA GLN A 197 15.83 6.25 -25.88
C GLN A 197 15.76 6.04 -27.42
N ILE A 198 15.41 7.09 -28.17
CA ILE A 198 15.35 7.00 -29.65
C ILE A 198 16.74 6.96 -30.32
N ASP A 199 17.78 7.45 -29.64
CA ASP A 199 19.17 7.45 -30.12
C ASP A 199 20.18 7.26 -28.99
N VAL A 200 20.28 8.21 -28.04
CA VAL A 200 21.17 8.07 -26.87
C VAL A 200 20.54 7.13 -25.85
N ASP A 201 21.15 5.95 -25.68
CA ASP A 201 20.70 4.94 -24.72
C ASP A 201 21.44 5.02 -23.38
N ILE A 202 20.99 4.20 -22.42
CA ILE A 202 21.60 4.15 -21.08
C ILE A 202 23.02 3.59 -21.07
N TRP A 203 23.42 2.78 -22.07
CA TRP A 203 24.75 2.14 -22.12
C TRP A 203 25.81 3.09 -22.63
N GLU A 204 25.53 3.88 -23.68
CA GLU A 204 26.48 4.89 -24.17
C GLU A 204 26.81 5.92 -23.06
N LEU A 205 25.83 6.28 -22.23
CA LEU A 205 26.03 7.16 -21.07
C LEU A 205 26.77 6.48 -19.91
N CYS A 206 26.50 5.20 -19.63
CA CYS A 206 27.25 4.45 -18.63
C CYS A 206 28.71 4.23 -19.07
N GLU A 207 28.98 3.91 -20.34
CA GLU A 207 30.34 3.82 -20.88
C GLU A 207 31.07 5.16 -20.81
N HIS A 208 30.40 6.27 -21.18
CA HIS A 208 30.98 7.61 -21.05
C HIS A 208 31.33 7.94 -19.59
N ALA A 209 30.41 7.73 -18.64
CA ALA A 209 30.68 7.97 -17.21
C ALA A 209 31.81 7.09 -16.65
N LEU A 210 31.91 5.82 -17.10
CA LEU A 210 33.00 4.91 -16.73
C LEU A 210 34.34 5.22 -17.42
N ALA A 211 34.36 6.11 -18.42
CA ALA A 211 35.54 6.56 -19.14
C ALA A 211 36.01 7.98 -18.74
N ASP A 212 35.09 8.87 -18.37
CA ASP A 212 35.35 10.26 -17.90
C ASP A 212 36.30 10.30 -16.68
N GLY A 213 36.21 9.30 -15.81
CA GLY A 213 37.17 9.09 -14.71
C GLY A 213 36.97 9.99 -13.48
N ARG A 214 36.17 11.06 -13.56
CA ARG A 214 35.75 11.85 -12.38
C ARG A 214 34.72 11.13 -11.51
N PHE A 215 34.14 10.03 -12.00
CA PHE A 215 33.09 9.28 -11.32
C PHE A 215 33.60 7.97 -10.71
N GLU A 216 33.51 7.88 -9.39
CA GLU A 216 33.88 6.72 -8.58
C GLU A 216 32.70 5.76 -8.40
N THR A 217 31.49 6.31 -8.33
CA THR A 217 30.22 5.59 -8.20
C THR A 217 29.32 5.84 -9.40
N LEU A 218 28.76 4.77 -9.97
CA LEU A 218 27.74 4.83 -11.02
C LEU A 218 26.42 4.23 -10.50
N MET A 219 25.40 5.06 -10.35
CA MET A 219 24.03 4.67 -10.00
C MET A 219 23.19 4.52 -11.27
N VAL A 220 22.53 3.37 -11.44
CA VAL A 220 21.75 3.05 -12.67
C VAL A 220 20.32 2.61 -12.33
N VAL A 221 19.33 3.35 -12.82
CA VAL A 221 17.90 3.05 -12.62
C VAL A 221 17.19 2.91 -13.98
N ALA A 222 17.01 1.66 -14.43
CA ALA A 222 16.32 1.33 -15.67
C ALA A 222 15.39 0.12 -15.51
N GLU A 223 14.53 -0.05 -16.50
CA GLU A 223 13.48 -1.08 -16.53
C GLU A 223 14.02 -2.44 -17.02
N THR A 224 15.06 -2.40 -17.86
CA THR A 224 15.59 -3.56 -18.60
C THR A 224 16.94 -4.08 -18.11
N LEU A 225 17.72 -3.32 -17.34
CA LEU A 225 18.91 -3.77 -16.59
C LEU A 225 19.11 -2.84 -15.38
N ALA A 226 19.86 -3.24 -14.35
CA ALA A 226 19.68 -2.67 -13.01
C ALA A 226 20.97 -2.47 -12.20
N LEU A 227 21.07 -1.30 -11.56
CA LEU A 227 21.55 -1.23 -10.18
C LEU A 227 20.36 -1.32 -9.20
N LEU A 228 19.21 -0.74 -9.53
CA LEU A 228 17.89 -1.07 -8.96
C LEU A 228 16.97 -1.61 -10.05
N LYS A 229 16.38 -2.80 -9.86
CA LYS A 229 15.47 -3.39 -10.86
C LYS A 229 14.02 -3.01 -10.62
N LEU A 230 13.47 -2.17 -11.50
CA LEU A 230 12.02 -2.01 -11.64
C LEU A 230 11.43 -3.23 -12.37
N GLY A 231 10.17 -3.56 -12.09
CA GLY A 231 9.46 -4.65 -12.77
C GLY A 231 9.93 -6.09 -12.47
N ARG A 232 10.46 -6.35 -11.26
CA ARG A 232 10.86 -7.71 -10.81
C ARG A 232 9.68 -8.68 -10.82
N SER A 233 8.58 -8.31 -10.17
CA SER A 233 7.31 -9.05 -10.20
C SER A 233 6.59 -8.87 -11.54
N GLU A 234 5.73 -9.83 -11.91
CA GLU A 234 4.94 -9.74 -13.15
C GLU A 234 3.95 -8.56 -13.16
N VAL A 235 3.45 -8.15 -11.98
CA VAL A 235 2.63 -6.94 -11.81
C VAL A 235 3.46 -5.69 -12.07
N GLY A 236 4.65 -5.58 -11.47
CA GLY A 236 5.56 -4.46 -11.72
C GLY A 236 6.01 -4.40 -13.18
N ARG A 237 6.24 -5.55 -13.82
CA ARG A 237 6.60 -5.65 -15.25
C ARG A 237 5.49 -5.13 -16.15
N ARG A 238 4.22 -5.42 -15.82
CA ARG A 238 3.07 -4.86 -16.54
C ARG A 238 2.94 -3.35 -16.34
N ALA A 239 3.10 -2.85 -15.11
CA ALA A 239 3.09 -1.41 -14.82
C ALA A 239 4.20 -0.63 -15.54
N VAL A 240 5.39 -1.24 -15.69
CA VAL A 240 6.49 -0.75 -16.52
C VAL A 240 6.11 -0.72 -18.00
N MET A 241 5.61 -1.83 -18.57
CA MET A 241 5.28 -1.88 -20.00
C MET A 241 4.20 -0.87 -20.42
N THR A 242 3.22 -0.59 -19.55
CA THR A 242 2.19 0.45 -19.79
C THR A 242 2.74 1.88 -19.79
N HIS A 243 3.98 2.10 -19.35
CA HIS A 243 4.62 3.42 -19.31
C HIS A 243 5.70 3.64 -20.38
N SER A 244 6.42 2.60 -20.84
CA SER A 244 7.55 2.76 -21.78
C SER A 244 7.46 1.96 -23.08
N GLY A 245 6.49 1.04 -23.23
CA GLY A 245 6.33 0.22 -24.43
C GLY A 245 7.49 -0.76 -24.76
N SER A 246 8.51 -0.84 -23.91
CA SER A 246 9.68 -1.71 -24.10
C SER A 246 9.45 -3.13 -23.57
N LEU A 247 10.09 -4.13 -24.19
CA LEU A 247 9.92 -5.54 -23.82
C LEU A 247 10.89 -5.93 -22.69
N ALA A 248 10.38 -5.99 -21.46
CA ALA A 248 11.14 -6.41 -20.29
C ALA A 248 11.45 -7.92 -20.32
N GLY A 249 12.73 -8.27 -20.48
CA GLY A 249 13.23 -9.65 -20.49
C GLY A 249 13.20 -10.36 -19.13
N GLU A 250 13.56 -11.65 -19.13
CA GLU A 250 13.53 -12.49 -17.92
C GLU A 250 14.49 -11.98 -16.83
N ALA A 251 13.94 -11.71 -15.65
CA ALA A 251 14.66 -11.10 -14.53
C ALA A 251 15.87 -11.93 -14.08
N ALA A 252 15.74 -13.26 -14.03
CA ALA A 252 16.83 -14.15 -13.59
C ALA A 252 18.07 -14.07 -14.50
N VAL A 253 17.87 -13.98 -15.83
CA VAL A 253 18.93 -13.88 -16.83
C VAL A 253 19.64 -12.53 -16.73
N GLN A 254 18.87 -11.44 -16.58
CA GLN A 254 19.39 -10.08 -16.43
C GLN A 254 20.20 -9.92 -15.13
N SER A 255 19.65 -10.36 -13.99
CA SER A 255 20.37 -10.37 -12.71
C SER A 255 21.58 -11.31 -12.72
N ALA A 256 21.63 -12.35 -13.57
CA ALA A 256 22.85 -13.15 -13.77
C ALA A 256 23.94 -12.36 -14.52
N ALA A 257 23.59 -11.70 -15.63
CA ALA A 257 24.53 -10.87 -16.40
C ALA A 257 25.10 -9.70 -15.58
N LEU A 258 24.25 -8.99 -14.82
CA LEU A 258 24.68 -7.91 -13.91
C LEU A 258 25.69 -8.38 -12.86
N ARG A 259 25.48 -9.58 -12.29
CA ARG A 259 26.41 -10.21 -11.34
C ARG A 259 27.74 -10.64 -11.99
N GLN A 260 27.76 -10.98 -13.28
CA GLN A 260 28.99 -11.24 -14.03
C GLN A 260 29.79 -9.95 -14.28
N LEU A 261 29.11 -8.86 -14.65
CA LEU A 261 29.70 -7.53 -14.84
C LEU A 261 30.23 -6.92 -13.52
N GLY A 262 29.81 -7.44 -12.37
CA GLY A 262 30.26 -7.01 -11.04
C GLY A 262 29.41 -5.93 -10.38
N LEU A 263 28.27 -5.59 -10.98
CA LEU A 263 27.32 -4.63 -10.42
C LEU A 263 26.56 -5.21 -9.23
N VAL A 264 26.19 -4.35 -8.28
CA VAL A 264 25.41 -4.72 -7.08
C VAL A 264 23.95 -4.31 -7.28
N GLU A 265 23.07 -5.29 -7.43
CA GLU A 265 21.63 -5.07 -7.44
C GLU A 265 21.15 -4.72 -6.01
N VAL A 266 20.56 -3.53 -5.85
CA VAL A 266 19.88 -3.07 -4.64
C VAL A 266 18.36 -3.22 -4.79
N ASP A 267 17.64 -3.16 -3.67
CA ASP A 267 16.23 -3.53 -3.61
C ASP A 267 15.27 -2.33 -3.46
N ASP A 268 15.75 -1.16 -3.04
CA ASP A 268 14.97 0.09 -2.92
C ASP A 268 15.69 1.31 -3.53
N LEU A 269 14.94 2.38 -3.85
CA LEU A 269 15.49 3.66 -4.37
C LEU A 269 16.43 4.35 -3.38
N ASP A 270 16.21 4.22 -2.08
CA ASP A 270 17.09 4.85 -1.09
C ASP A 270 18.42 4.11 -0.91
N ASP A 271 18.48 2.82 -1.24
CA ASP A 271 19.72 2.04 -1.12
C ASP A 271 20.79 2.52 -2.11
N LEU A 272 20.39 3.13 -3.23
CA LEU A 272 21.27 3.73 -4.23
C LEU A 272 22.11 4.86 -3.61
N TRP A 273 21.46 5.84 -2.97
CA TRP A 273 22.18 6.97 -2.37
C TRP A 273 22.89 6.56 -1.08
N ARG A 274 22.35 5.61 -0.30
CA ARG A 274 23.06 5.06 0.88
C ARG A 274 24.38 4.39 0.48
N LEU A 275 24.37 3.57 -0.58
CA LEU A 275 25.58 2.94 -1.10
C LEU A 275 26.57 3.97 -1.65
N ALA A 276 26.10 5.00 -2.37
CA ALA A 276 26.94 6.08 -2.85
C ALA A 276 27.56 6.91 -1.71
N GLN A 277 26.82 7.15 -0.61
CA GLN A 277 27.34 7.82 0.59
C GLN A 277 28.50 7.03 1.22
N MET A 278 28.33 5.70 1.36
CA MET A 278 29.39 4.81 1.87
C MET A 278 30.64 4.86 0.99
N VAL A 279 30.49 4.78 -0.33
CA VAL A 279 31.63 4.77 -1.27
C VAL A 279 32.33 6.13 -1.37
N GLN A 280 31.61 7.26 -1.27
CA GLN A 280 32.22 8.59 -1.26
C GLN A 280 32.96 8.88 0.06
N ALA A 281 32.52 8.33 1.19
CA ALA A 281 33.14 8.57 2.49
C ALA A 281 34.31 7.60 2.80
N TRP A 282 34.15 6.31 2.48
CA TRP A 282 35.12 5.25 2.83
C TRP A 282 35.97 4.78 1.64
N GLY A 283 35.68 5.28 0.43
CA GLY A 283 36.31 4.81 -0.81
C GLY A 283 35.76 3.47 -1.29
N PRO A 284 36.51 2.72 -2.13
CA PRO A 284 36.08 1.43 -2.63
C PRO A 284 36.17 0.32 -1.55
N PRO A 285 35.13 -0.52 -1.38
CA PRO A 285 35.09 -1.57 -0.35
C PRO A 285 36.19 -2.63 -0.51
N PRO A 286 36.81 -3.10 0.59
CA PRO A 286 37.93 -4.04 0.54
C PRO A 286 37.51 -5.46 0.09
N PRO A 287 38.34 -6.17 -0.72
CA PRO A 287 37.99 -7.51 -1.24
C PRO A 287 37.85 -8.61 -0.17
N SER A 288 38.47 -8.42 1.00
CA SER A 288 38.50 -9.39 2.11
C SER A 288 37.23 -9.44 2.96
N GLY A 289 36.30 -8.50 2.76
CA GLY A 289 35.29 -8.18 3.77
C GLY A 289 35.89 -7.42 4.96
N GLY A 290 35.01 -6.97 5.87
CA GLY A 290 35.37 -6.11 7.00
C GLY A 290 35.11 -6.74 8.39
N ARG A 291 35.83 -6.24 9.39
CA ARG A 291 35.64 -6.54 10.82
C ARG A 291 34.89 -5.37 11.45
N LEU A 292 33.58 -5.53 11.67
CA LEU A 292 32.73 -4.46 12.20
C LEU A 292 32.82 -4.40 13.72
N GLY A 293 33.31 -3.29 14.26
CA GLY A 293 33.10 -2.91 15.64
C GLY A 293 31.80 -2.12 15.77
N VAL A 294 30.92 -2.47 16.72
CA VAL A 294 29.73 -1.68 17.04
C VAL A 294 29.85 -1.12 18.44
N ILE A 295 29.65 0.19 18.60
CA ILE A 295 29.41 0.83 19.90
C ILE A 295 27.99 1.41 19.89
N SER A 296 27.16 1.04 20.87
CA SER A 296 25.78 1.51 21.00
C SER A 296 25.54 2.06 22.39
N LEU A 297 24.87 3.19 22.51
CA LEU A 297 24.55 3.80 23.81
C LEU A 297 23.25 3.22 24.41
N SER A 298 22.86 2.01 23.98
CA SER A 298 21.68 1.28 24.47
C SER A 298 21.79 -0.22 24.18
N GLY A 299 21.88 -1.05 25.22
CA GLY A 299 21.85 -2.52 25.10
C GLY A 299 20.65 -3.10 24.33
N GLY A 300 19.53 -2.38 24.25
CA GLY A 300 18.39 -2.76 23.42
C GLY A 300 18.61 -2.52 21.92
N GLU A 301 19.29 -1.44 21.55
CA GLU A 301 19.71 -1.21 20.16
C GLU A 301 20.90 -2.12 19.80
N ALA A 302 21.82 -2.37 20.73
CA ALA A 302 22.91 -3.33 20.56
C ALA A 302 22.41 -4.74 20.16
N ALA A 303 21.39 -5.25 20.86
CA ALA A 303 20.76 -6.53 20.51
C ALA A 303 20.14 -6.50 19.10
N LEU A 304 19.39 -5.45 18.78
CA LEU A 304 18.77 -5.29 17.46
C LEU A 304 19.82 -5.17 16.33
N ILE A 305 20.98 -4.54 16.60
CA ILE A 305 22.10 -4.51 15.66
C ILE A 305 22.68 -5.90 15.44
N ALA A 306 22.87 -6.70 16.50
CA ALA A 306 23.39 -8.06 16.38
C ALA A 306 22.45 -8.95 15.53
N ASP A 307 21.13 -8.89 15.76
CA ASP A 307 20.13 -9.61 14.98
C ASP A 307 20.18 -9.22 13.48
N ARG A 308 20.23 -7.91 13.19
CA ARG A 308 20.29 -7.40 11.80
C ARG A 308 21.62 -7.67 11.11
N CYS A 309 22.72 -7.76 11.85
CA CYS A 309 24.00 -8.22 11.32
C CYS A 309 23.94 -9.72 10.94
N ALA A 310 23.29 -10.55 11.77
CA ALA A 310 23.08 -11.98 11.47
C ALA A 310 22.17 -12.20 10.24
N GLU A 311 21.11 -11.40 10.07
CA GLU A 311 20.27 -11.41 8.85
C GLU A 311 21.01 -11.06 7.53
N HIS A 312 22.23 -10.52 7.62
CA HIS A 312 23.02 -10.02 6.49
C HIS A 312 24.42 -10.65 6.39
N ASP A 313 24.67 -11.76 7.08
CA ASP A 313 25.97 -12.46 7.14
C ASP A 313 27.15 -11.53 7.59
N ILE A 314 26.85 -10.48 8.36
CA ILE A 314 27.84 -9.54 8.89
C ILE A 314 28.39 -10.08 10.22
N ALA A 315 29.60 -10.63 10.16
CA ALA A 315 30.32 -11.07 11.36
C ALA A 315 30.69 -9.88 12.27
N LEU A 316 30.34 -10.02 13.56
CA LEU A 316 30.79 -9.17 14.66
C LEU A 316 31.90 -9.91 15.43
N PRO A 317 33.19 -9.61 15.21
CA PRO A 317 34.28 -10.28 15.91
C PRO A 317 34.41 -9.82 17.37
N ASP A 318 34.88 -10.71 18.25
CA ASP A 318 35.13 -10.42 19.66
C ASP A 318 36.08 -9.24 19.87
N CYS A 319 35.88 -8.52 20.99
CA CYS A 319 36.81 -7.49 21.45
C CYS A 319 38.13 -8.09 21.95
N SER A 320 39.20 -7.28 21.93
CA SER A 320 40.53 -7.70 22.36
C SER A 320 40.62 -7.95 23.89
N PRO A 321 41.56 -8.81 24.34
CA PRO A 321 41.93 -8.91 25.74
C PRO A 321 42.38 -7.57 26.36
N GLU A 322 42.93 -6.66 25.54
CA GLU A 322 43.41 -5.32 25.89
C GLU A 322 42.23 -4.41 26.24
N PHE A 323 41.22 -4.35 25.36
CA PHE A 323 39.96 -3.67 25.63
C PHE A 323 39.24 -4.27 26.83
N GLY A 324 39.27 -5.60 26.97
CA GLY A 324 38.76 -6.28 28.16
C GLY A 324 39.44 -5.82 29.47
N ARG A 325 40.74 -5.51 29.45
CA ARG A 325 41.43 -4.91 30.61
C ARG A 325 41.04 -3.44 30.78
N PHE A 326 40.99 -2.67 29.70
CA PHE A 326 40.61 -1.26 29.69
C PHE A 326 39.22 -1.01 30.30
N ILE A 327 38.22 -1.78 29.89
CA ILE A 327 36.84 -1.68 30.40
C ILE A 327 36.76 -2.00 31.89
N ARG A 328 37.41 -3.08 32.35
CA ARG A 328 37.44 -3.42 33.78
C ARG A 328 38.06 -2.33 34.68
N SER A 329 38.97 -1.51 34.15
CA SER A 329 39.60 -0.41 34.89
C SER A 329 38.78 0.89 34.88
N HIS A 330 37.93 1.13 33.88
CA HIS A 330 37.30 2.45 33.66
C HIS A 330 35.76 2.44 33.64
N PHE A 331 35.13 1.30 33.39
CA PHE A 331 33.68 1.11 33.25
C PHE A 331 33.22 -0.16 33.98
N PRO A 332 33.21 -0.15 35.33
CA PRO A 332 32.96 -1.35 36.15
C PRO A 332 31.56 -1.98 35.96
N TYR A 333 30.62 -1.29 35.30
CA TYR A 333 29.28 -1.83 35.00
C TYR A 333 29.06 -2.18 33.52
N ALA A 334 30.05 -1.93 32.64
CA ALA A 334 29.98 -2.27 31.22
C ALA A 334 30.58 -3.65 30.93
N LEU A 335 30.10 -4.31 29.87
CA LEU A 335 30.68 -5.55 29.34
C LEU A 335 31.60 -5.24 28.16
N ALA A 336 32.78 -5.87 28.12
CA ALA A 336 33.67 -5.81 26.97
C ALA A 336 33.21 -6.79 25.87
N SER A 337 32.15 -6.42 25.16
CA SER A 337 31.51 -7.19 24.08
C SER A 337 31.48 -6.41 22.76
N ASN A 338 31.20 -7.10 21.65
CA ASN A 338 30.83 -6.49 20.38
C ASN A 338 29.42 -6.99 19.98
N PRO A 339 28.38 -6.15 19.96
CA PRO A 339 28.40 -4.71 20.23
C PRO A 339 28.79 -4.34 21.67
N PHE A 340 29.43 -3.18 21.81
CA PHE A 340 29.81 -2.59 23.08
C PHE A 340 28.75 -1.60 23.56
N ASP A 341 28.21 -1.82 24.75
CA ASP A 341 27.42 -0.84 25.50
C ASP A 341 28.25 -0.33 26.68
N PRO A 342 28.66 0.97 26.72
CA PRO A 342 29.36 1.56 27.85
C PRO A 342 28.45 1.77 29.08
N SER A 343 27.17 1.37 28.99
CA SER A 343 26.10 1.47 29.98
C SER A 343 25.72 2.92 30.33
N GLY A 344 24.83 3.09 31.31
CA GLY A 344 24.44 4.41 31.83
C GLY A 344 25.59 5.26 32.42
N GLU A 345 26.80 4.71 32.56
CA GLU A 345 27.97 5.42 33.12
C GLU A 345 28.38 6.69 32.35
N ILE A 346 28.05 6.79 31.05
CA ILE A 346 28.34 7.95 30.20
C ILE A 346 27.28 9.07 30.26
N VAL A 347 26.12 8.83 30.90
CA VAL A 347 24.99 9.77 30.85
C VAL A 347 25.33 11.06 31.58
N GLY A 348 25.35 12.17 30.85
CA GLY A 348 25.76 13.49 31.36
C GLY A 348 27.27 13.60 31.64
N ARG A 349 28.09 12.73 31.06
CA ARG A 349 29.55 12.65 31.25
C ARG A 349 30.31 12.56 29.92
N PRO A 350 30.46 13.67 29.18
CA PRO A 350 31.17 13.68 27.90
C PRO A 350 32.60 13.14 28.01
N GLU A 351 33.27 13.32 29.15
CA GLU A 351 34.60 12.79 29.43
C GLU A 351 34.64 11.26 29.53
N LYS A 352 33.59 10.62 30.06
CA LYS A 352 33.46 9.16 29.98
C LYS A 352 33.09 8.69 28.58
N LEU A 353 32.34 9.46 27.80
CA LEU A 353 32.07 9.13 26.39
C LEU A 353 33.36 9.23 25.54
N ARG A 354 34.20 10.27 25.74
CA ARG A 354 35.57 10.38 25.19
C ARG A 354 36.34 9.08 25.46
N LEU A 355 36.39 8.65 26.71
CA LEU A 355 37.18 7.51 27.15
C LEU A 355 36.63 6.17 26.62
N ALA A 356 35.30 6.02 26.53
CA ALA A 356 34.65 4.82 26.01
C ALA A 356 34.92 4.62 24.51
N VAL A 357 34.70 5.68 23.71
CA VAL A 357 34.96 5.67 22.26
C VAL A 357 36.45 5.46 21.99
N ARG A 358 37.32 6.25 22.62
CA ARG A 358 38.78 6.16 22.44
C ARG A 358 39.28 4.76 22.78
N GLY A 359 38.86 4.19 23.91
CA GLY A 359 39.25 2.82 24.28
C GLY A 359 38.74 1.77 23.30
N PHE A 360 37.52 1.92 22.76
CA PHE A 360 36.96 0.99 21.78
C PHE A 360 37.74 1.03 20.45
N LEU A 361 38.20 2.20 20.03
CA LEU A 361 39.01 2.37 18.80
C LEU A 361 40.49 1.99 18.99
N GLU A 362 41.16 2.48 20.03
CA GLU A 362 42.61 2.27 20.20
C GLU A 362 42.99 0.85 20.66
N GLN A 363 42.09 0.14 21.33
CA GLN A 363 42.40 -1.17 21.91
C GLN A 363 41.89 -2.35 21.06
N ASN A 364 41.08 -2.11 20.02
CA ASN A 364 40.55 -3.16 19.15
C ASN A 364 41.00 -2.94 17.70
N ASP A 365 41.17 -4.05 16.98
CA ASP A 365 41.48 -4.07 15.56
C ASP A 365 40.19 -4.31 14.76
N PHE A 366 39.41 -3.24 14.58
CA PHE A 366 38.21 -3.22 13.73
C PHE A 366 38.51 -2.45 12.45
N SER A 367 38.03 -2.91 11.30
CA SER A 367 38.26 -2.26 10.00
C SER A 367 37.11 -1.38 9.55
N GLU A 368 35.99 -1.42 10.27
CA GLU A 368 34.74 -0.70 10.04
C GLU A 368 34.09 -0.46 11.41
N VAL A 369 33.49 0.71 11.66
CA VAL A 369 32.86 1.02 12.96
C VAL A 369 31.46 1.61 12.77
N LEU A 370 30.50 1.09 13.53
CA LEU A 370 29.14 1.64 13.66
C LEU A 370 28.94 2.27 15.04
N PHE A 371 28.67 3.57 15.05
CA PHE A 371 28.27 4.35 16.21
C PHE A 371 26.75 4.46 16.27
N ALA A 372 26.12 3.80 17.24
CA ALA A 372 24.66 3.73 17.35
C ALA A 372 24.14 4.52 18.55
N THR A 373 23.18 5.42 18.28
CA THR A 373 22.68 6.39 19.26
C THR A 373 21.15 6.30 19.41
N PRO A 374 20.63 6.24 20.66
CA PRO A 374 19.21 5.99 20.94
C PRO A 374 18.31 7.20 20.59
N VAL A 375 17.01 7.08 20.86
CA VAL A 375 16.01 8.11 20.51
C VAL A 375 16.29 9.46 21.19
N LEU A 376 16.54 10.51 20.40
CA LEU A 376 16.82 11.87 20.89
C LEU A 376 15.72 12.87 20.53
N ARG A 377 15.41 13.80 21.44
CA ARG A 377 14.68 15.04 21.13
C ARG A 377 15.59 15.98 20.34
N ALA A 378 15.05 16.81 19.44
CA ALA A 378 15.84 17.67 18.55
C ALA A 378 16.88 18.55 19.27
N GLU A 379 16.51 19.18 20.38
CA GLU A 379 17.39 20.02 21.21
C GLU A 379 18.56 19.25 21.86
N GLN A 380 18.35 17.95 22.12
CA GLN A 380 19.36 17.04 22.67
C GLN A 380 20.21 16.44 21.55
N ALA A 381 19.59 16.14 20.40
CA ALA A 381 20.28 15.72 19.19
C ALA A 381 21.29 16.77 18.71
N GLU A 382 20.96 18.08 18.71
CA GLU A 382 21.94 19.11 18.32
C GLU A 382 23.17 19.15 19.23
N ARG A 383 23.01 19.00 20.55
CA ARG A 383 24.15 18.93 21.48
C ARG A 383 24.94 17.64 21.30
N GLN A 384 24.27 16.50 21.28
CA GLN A 384 24.93 15.19 21.16
C GLN A 384 25.61 15.01 19.80
N LEU A 385 25.06 15.59 18.73
CA LEU A 385 25.70 15.66 17.41
C LEU A 385 26.84 16.68 17.35
N SER A 386 26.78 17.77 18.12
CA SER A 386 27.93 18.68 18.27
C SER A 386 29.05 18.03 19.09
N GLU A 387 28.71 17.26 20.12
CA GLU A 387 29.65 16.44 20.89
C GLU A 387 30.26 15.33 20.01
N ILE A 388 29.45 14.65 19.18
CA ILE A 388 29.90 13.71 18.14
C ILE A 388 30.78 14.38 17.08
N GLY A 389 30.46 15.60 16.64
CA GLY A 389 31.37 16.41 15.81
C GLY A 389 32.72 16.64 16.50
N ALA A 390 32.70 16.97 17.79
CA ALA A 390 33.88 17.08 18.67
C ALA A 390 34.40 15.72 19.21
N PHE A 391 33.97 14.61 18.60
CA PHE A 391 34.60 13.28 18.66
C PHE A 391 35.18 12.87 17.29
N VAL A 392 34.93 13.66 16.24
CA VAL A 392 35.22 13.38 14.82
C VAL A 392 36.30 14.34 14.29
N GLU A 393 37.16 14.87 15.19
CA GLU A 393 38.40 15.58 14.79
C GLU A 393 39.44 14.63 14.17
N ASP A 394 39.42 13.34 14.56
CA ASP A 394 40.13 12.24 13.89
C ASP A 394 39.27 10.96 14.02
N PRO A 395 38.27 10.76 13.13
CA PRO A 395 37.39 9.59 13.19
C PRO A 395 38.10 8.35 12.65
N HIS A 396 37.69 7.16 13.10
CA HIS A 396 38.04 5.93 12.39
C HIS A 396 37.63 6.07 10.91
N PRO A 397 38.53 5.83 9.93
CA PRO A 397 38.30 6.24 8.55
C PRO A 397 37.05 5.63 7.92
N ASN A 398 36.74 4.38 8.30
CA ASN A 398 35.50 3.70 7.95
C ASN A 398 34.53 3.74 9.15
N ALA A 399 33.99 4.92 9.49
CA ALA A 399 33.00 5.08 10.57
C ALA A 399 31.62 5.42 10.02
N CYS A 400 30.54 4.94 10.61
CA CYS A 400 29.18 5.33 10.23
C CYS A 400 28.28 5.48 11.46
N PHE A 401 27.23 6.28 11.33
CA PHE A 401 26.38 6.69 12.45
C PHE A 401 24.92 6.24 12.27
N SER A 402 24.34 5.64 13.30
CA SER A 402 22.90 5.36 13.45
C SER A 402 22.29 6.38 14.41
N LEU A 403 21.28 7.10 13.94
CA LEU A 403 20.51 8.10 14.70
C LEU A 403 19.03 7.80 14.64
N TRP A 404 18.36 7.80 15.81
CA TRP A 404 16.90 7.75 15.89
C TRP A 404 16.33 9.12 16.31
N PRO A 405 16.03 10.03 15.37
CA PRO A 405 15.44 11.31 15.72
C PRO A 405 13.96 11.16 16.10
N ALA A 406 13.51 11.81 17.18
CA ALA A 406 12.11 11.79 17.63
C ALA A 406 11.15 12.65 16.78
N GLY A 407 11.58 13.08 15.58
CA GLY A 407 10.88 13.94 14.64
C GLY A 407 11.73 14.19 13.39
N PRO A 408 11.34 15.10 12.49
CA PRO A 408 12.21 15.54 11.39
C PRO A 408 13.52 16.14 11.92
N LEU A 409 14.61 15.94 11.19
CA LEU A 409 15.87 16.63 11.50
C LEU A 409 15.73 18.14 11.25
N THR A 410 16.47 18.94 12.02
CA THR A 410 16.58 20.38 11.77
C THR A 410 17.63 20.65 10.70
N HIS A 411 17.49 21.76 9.96
CA HIS A 411 18.50 22.23 9.02
C HIS A 411 19.83 22.63 9.69
N ALA A 412 19.94 22.60 11.03
CA ALA A 412 21.21 22.67 11.75
C ALA A 412 21.82 21.27 11.94
N GLN A 413 21.02 20.29 12.37
CA GLN A 413 21.42 18.88 12.45
C GLN A 413 21.86 18.35 11.09
N GLU A 414 21.07 18.54 10.04
CA GLU A 414 21.40 18.11 8.67
C GLU A 414 22.74 18.69 8.20
N ARG A 415 23.05 19.95 8.54
CA ARG A 415 24.36 20.56 8.23
C ARG A 415 25.50 19.93 9.03
N ILE A 416 25.33 19.70 10.33
CA ILE A 416 26.34 19.01 11.17
C ILE A 416 26.65 17.61 10.59
N LEU A 417 25.61 16.84 10.26
CA LEU A 417 25.73 15.49 9.68
C LEU A 417 26.34 15.51 8.27
N SER A 418 26.04 16.53 7.46
CA SER A 418 26.67 16.73 6.15
C SER A 418 28.11 17.27 6.21
N GLY A 419 28.58 17.62 7.41
CA GLY A 419 29.90 18.19 7.69
C GLY A 419 30.88 17.22 8.35
N THR A 420 30.40 16.11 8.93
CA THR A 420 31.26 15.06 9.51
C THR A 420 31.98 14.19 8.47
N GLY A 421 31.62 14.28 7.19
CA GLY A 421 32.18 13.48 6.08
C GLY A 421 31.79 12.00 6.07
N GLN A 422 31.62 11.41 7.26
CA GLN A 422 31.23 10.01 7.47
C GLN A 422 29.74 9.75 7.18
N PRO A 423 29.33 8.53 6.76
CA PRO A 423 27.95 8.20 6.44
C PRO A 423 27.02 8.19 7.67
N VAL A 424 25.79 8.65 7.48
CA VAL A 424 24.81 8.84 8.55
C VAL A 424 23.44 8.33 8.13
N PHE A 425 22.84 7.48 8.96
CA PHE A 425 21.60 6.79 8.65
C PHE A 425 20.53 6.96 9.75
N ALA A 426 19.27 7.06 9.31
CA ALA A 426 18.12 7.06 10.19
C ALA A 426 17.86 5.63 10.71
N GLY A 427 18.35 5.36 11.92
CA GLY A 427 18.27 4.08 12.60
C GLY A 427 19.22 2.99 12.10
N SER A 428 19.52 2.04 12.98
CA SER A 428 20.48 0.97 12.77
C SER A 428 20.14 0.01 11.61
N PRO A 429 18.86 -0.34 11.32
CA PRO A 429 18.53 -1.15 10.15
C PRO A 429 18.99 -0.53 8.82
N ALA A 430 18.92 0.80 8.68
CA ALA A 430 19.37 1.48 7.46
C ALA A 430 20.91 1.44 7.32
N ALA A 431 21.64 1.61 8.43
CA ALA A 431 23.10 1.54 8.45
C ALA A 431 23.60 0.13 8.10
N ILE A 432 23.04 -0.91 8.72
CA ILE A 432 23.48 -2.31 8.51
C ILE A 432 23.12 -2.78 7.09
N ARG A 433 21.96 -2.37 6.56
CA ARG A 433 21.57 -2.64 5.16
C ARG A 433 22.52 -1.96 4.17
N ALA A 434 22.89 -0.69 4.40
CA ALA A 434 23.87 0.03 3.58
C ALA A 434 25.25 -0.67 3.61
N LEU A 435 25.72 -1.06 4.80
CA LEU A 435 26.97 -1.81 4.97
C LEU A 435 26.94 -3.17 4.26
N ALA A 436 25.81 -3.88 4.31
CA ALA A 436 25.62 -5.14 3.59
C ALA A 436 25.70 -4.96 2.07
N PHE A 437 25.22 -3.84 1.51
CA PHE A 437 25.41 -3.53 0.08
C PHE A 437 26.86 -3.12 -0.25
N TYR A 438 27.49 -2.31 0.61
CA TYR A 438 28.89 -1.88 0.48
C TYR A 438 29.85 -3.10 0.43
N ARG A 439 29.78 -3.99 1.42
CA ARG A 439 30.57 -5.23 1.45
C ARG A 439 30.32 -6.13 0.22
N ARG A 440 29.08 -6.19 -0.29
CA ARG A 440 28.74 -6.94 -1.51
C ARG A 440 29.36 -6.37 -2.79
N ALA A 441 29.77 -5.10 -2.81
CA ALA A 441 30.52 -4.51 -3.92
C ALA A 441 32.03 -4.84 -3.87
N GLY A 442 32.63 -4.93 -2.67
CA GLY A 442 34.07 -5.20 -2.51
C GLY A 442 34.51 -6.53 -3.10
N ALA A 443 33.67 -7.56 -2.97
CA ALA A 443 33.87 -8.87 -3.56
C ALA A 443 33.82 -8.92 -5.10
N ARG A 444 33.52 -7.80 -5.80
CA ARG A 444 33.24 -7.75 -7.24
C ARG A 444 33.79 -6.49 -7.92
N HIS A 445 35.10 -6.25 -7.75
CA HIS A 445 35.71 -4.99 -8.20
C HIS A 445 35.64 -4.78 -9.72
N TRP A 446 34.86 -3.77 -10.16
CA TRP A 446 34.62 -3.45 -11.58
C TRP A 446 35.83 -2.82 -12.30
N ARG A 447 36.84 -2.35 -11.56
CA ARG A 447 38.07 -1.75 -12.12
C ARG A 447 38.98 -2.75 -12.84
N ASP A 448 38.66 -4.04 -12.77
CA ASP A 448 39.26 -5.14 -13.55
C ASP A 448 39.17 -4.87 -15.08
N PRO A 449 40.31 -4.75 -15.79
CA PRO A 449 40.34 -4.54 -17.24
C PRO A 449 39.61 -5.62 -18.05
N ALA A 450 39.58 -6.86 -17.58
CA ALA A 450 38.88 -7.95 -18.26
C ALA A 450 37.35 -7.79 -18.16
N ARG A 451 36.84 -7.17 -17.08
CA ARG A 451 35.41 -6.85 -16.94
C ARG A 451 35.00 -5.64 -17.76
N ARG A 452 35.87 -4.62 -17.86
CA ARG A 452 35.68 -3.50 -18.80
C ARG A 452 35.60 -3.96 -20.26
N ALA A 453 36.25 -5.06 -20.64
CA ALA A 453 36.13 -5.65 -21.97
C ALA A 453 34.76 -6.31 -22.23
N LEU A 454 34.11 -6.89 -21.21
CA LEU A 454 32.79 -7.53 -21.34
C LEU A 454 31.66 -6.54 -21.63
N LEU A 455 31.77 -5.29 -21.17
CA LEU A 455 30.80 -4.22 -21.50
C LEU A 455 30.82 -3.86 -22.99
N ARG A 456 31.96 -4.02 -23.67
CA ARG A 456 32.12 -3.73 -25.11
C ARG A 456 31.58 -4.82 -26.03
N ALA A 457 31.04 -5.92 -25.49
CA ALA A 457 30.27 -6.86 -26.28
C ALA A 457 28.93 -6.21 -26.66
N PRO A 458 28.50 -6.25 -27.94
CA PRO A 458 27.24 -5.62 -28.34
C PRO A 458 26.07 -6.23 -27.54
N GLY A 459 25.26 -5.34 -26.94
CA GLY A 459 24.13 -5.73 -26.11
C GLY A 459 23.10 -6.59 -26.85
N PRO A 460 22.19 -7.27 -26.12
CA PRO A 460 21.13 -8.07 -26.74
C PRO A 460 20.35 -7.22 -27.75
N PRO A 461 20.10 -7.72 -28.97
CA PRO A 461 19.83 -6.87 -30.13
C PRO A 461 18.56 -6.02 -29.96
N GLY A 462 18.78 -4.72 -29.73
CA GLY A 462 17.77 -3.69 -29.89
C GLY A 462 17.19 -3.75 -31.32
N ARG A 463 15.88 -3.51 -31.45
CA ARG A 463 15.17 -3.65 -32.72
C ARG A 463 15.74 -2.69 -33.77
N GLY A 464 16.11 -3.21 -34.94
CA GLY A 464 16.07 -2.41 -36.17
C GLY A 464 17.38 -1.89 -36.78
N ARG A 465 18.59 -2.33 -36.37
CA ARG A 465 19.80 -2.08 -37.19
C ARG A 465 19.84 -3.04 -38.39
N GLY A 466 19.24 -2.62 -39.51
CA GLY A 466 19.21 -3.37 -40.77
C GLY A 466 20.61 -3.62 -41.34
N ALA A 467 20.88 -4.85 -41.76
CA ALA A 467 22.22 -5.25 -42.19
C ALA A 467 22.59 -4.68 -43.57
N VAL A 468 23.50 -3.71 -43.59
CA VAL A 468 24.24 -3.32 -44.81
C VAL A 468 25.13 -4.50 -45.23
N ARG A 469 24.99 -4.97 -46.47
CA ARG A 469 25.79 -6.07 -47.02
C ARG A 469 27.23 -5.63 -47.33
N PRO A 470 28.26 -6.33 -46.84
CA PRO A 470 29.54 -6.46 -47.55
C PRO A 470 29.42 -7.46 -48.72
N ARG A 471 30.27 -7.31 -49.74
CA ARG A 471 30.46 -8.32 -50.81
C ARG A 471 31.43 -9.43 -50.36
N ALA A 472 31.48 -10.53 -51.09
CA ALA A 472 32.22 -11.73 -50.73
C ALA A 472 33.73 -11.67 -51.04
N ALA A 473 34.53 -12.07 -50.05
CA ALA A 473 35.88 -12.67 -50.11
C ALA A 473 36.21 -13.16 -48.68
N GLY A 474 37.01 -14.19 -48.41
CA GLY A 474 37.68 -15.20 -49.24
C GLY A 474 38.13 -16.38 -48.36
N ALA A 475 38.81 -17.39 -48.92
CA ALA A 475 39.24 -18.61 -48.21
C ALA A 475 40.13 -18.32 -46.95
N LEU A 476 40.15 -19.20 -45.93
CA LEU A 476 41.10 -20.32 -45.87
C LEU A 476 40.80 -21.38 -44.77
N ALA A 477 41.55 -22.48 -44.80
CA ALA A 477 41.48 -23.65 -43.91
C ALA A 477 42.02 -23.37 -42.47
N GLY A 478 41.80 -24.20 -41.45
CA GLY A 478 41.05 -25.47 -41.35
C GLY A 478 41.66 -26.44 -40.29
N ARG A 479 41.23 -27.72 -40.29
CA ARG A 479 41.60 -28.83 -39.35
C ARG A 479 41.00 -28.67 -37.93
N GLY A 480 40.52 -29.72 -37.24
CA GLY A 480 40.24 -31.11 -37.65
C GLY A 480 39.95 -32.08 -36.47
N ARG A 481 39.39 -33.27 -36.78
CA ARG A 481 38.95 -34.38 -35.86
C ARG A 481 37.63 -34.09 -35.12
N ALA A 482 36.50 -34.82 -35.25
CA ALA A 482 36.17 -36.27 -35.32
C ALA A 482 36.26 -36.99 -33.96
N ARG A 483 35.26 -37.76 -33.47
CA ARG A 483 34.35 -38.77 -34.09
C ARG A 483 32.88 -38.58 -33.61
N ARG A 484 31.80 -38.85 -34.38
CA ARG A 484 31.13 -40.15 -34.76
C ARG A 484 30.81 -41.08 -33.58
N ARG A 485 29.68 -41.81 -33.48
CA ARG A 485 28.52 -42.15 -34.38
C ARG A 485 27.20 -41.58 -33.75
N ARG A 486 25.91 -41.90 -33.96
CA ARG A 486 24.89 -42.42 -34.95
C ARG A 486 23.52 -42.23 -34.19
N ALA A 487 22.26 -42.36 -34.67
CA ALA A 487 21.45 -42.22 -35.90
C ALA A 487 19.96 -42.46 -35.47
N GLY A 488 18.87 -42.16 -36.19
CA GLY A 488 18.62 -41.59 -37.53
C GLY A 488 17.11 -41.29 -37.73
N LEU A 489 16.70 -40.90 -38.95
CA LEU A 489 15.29 -40.59 -39.35
C LEU A 489 14.75 -41.65 -40.35
N PRO A 490 13.42 -41.76 -40.55
CA PRO A 490 12.66 -40.96 -41.56
C PRO A 490 11.58 -40.05 -40.92
N ALA A 491 11.05 -38.95 -41.49
CA ALA A 491 10.44 -38.66 -42.81
C ALA A 491 9.03 -39.26 -43.01
N GLY A 492 8.00 -38.55 -43.54
CA GLY A 492 7.97 -37.18 -44.11
C GLY A 492 6.53 -36.71 -44.46
N ALA A 493 6.39 -35.85 -45.50
CA ALA A 493 5.19 -35.10 -45.94
C ALA A 493 4.75 -33.94 -44.98
N GLN A 494 4.51 -32.68 -45.37
CA GLN A 494 3.76 -32.06 -46.50
C GLN A 494 2.23 -32.18 -46.35
N GLY A 495 1.41 -31.11 -46.45
CA GLY A 495 1.72 -29.67 -46.51
C GLY A 495 0.51 -28.82 -46.94
N GLN A 496 0.55 -27.49 -46.69
CA GLN A 496 -0.44 -26.45 -47.11
C GLN A 496 -1.84 -26.57 -46.44
N ARG A 497 -2.75 -25.56 -46.34
CA ARG A 497 -2.81 -24.07 -46.27
C ARG A 497 -4.02 -23.55 -47.08
N HIS A 498 -4.75 -22.54 -46.55
CA HIS A 498 -5.84 -21.75 -47.20
C HIS A 498 -7.17 -22.52 -47.48
N GLN A 499 -8.39 -21.93 -47.56
CA GLN A 499 -8.96 -20.66 -47.05
C GLN A 499 -10.53 -20.66 -46.99
N LEU A 500 -11.09 -19.86 -46.07
CA LEU A 500 -12.40 -19.13 -46.06
C LEU A 500 -13.59 -19.48 -47.02
N GLY A 501 -14.67 -20.09 -46.47
CA GLY A 501 -16.12 -19.82 -46.71
C GLY A 501 -16.73 -19.97 -48.12
N PRO A 502 -18.02 -19.58 -48.36
CA PRO A 502 -19.13 -19.25 -47.42
C PRO A 502 -20.54 -19.84 -47.83
N GLN A 503 -21.64 -19.42 -47.15
CA GLN A 503 -23.08 -19.50 -47.57
C GLN A 503 -23.75 -20.91 -47.69
N ASP A 504 -25.09 -21.13 -47.65
CA ASP A 504 -26.30 -20.35 -47.24
C ASP A 504 -27.53 -21.28 -46.97
N GLY A 505 -28.61 -20.75 -46.36
CA GLY A 505 -29.98 -21.35 -46.31
C GLY A 505 -30.26 -22.43 -45.24
N GLU A 506 -31.49 -22.73 -44.79
CA GLU A 506 -32.84 -22.12 -44.96
C GLU A 506 -33.73 -22.30 -43.69
N ARG A 507 -34.97 -21.78 -43.69
CA ARG A 507 -36.08 -22.07 -42.73
C ARG A 507 -37.18 -22.88 -43.47
N PRO A 508 -38.45 -23.09 -43.01
CA PRO A 508 -39.13 -22.86 -41.72
C PRO A 508 -40.08 -24.01 -41.23
N ARG A 509 -40.82 -23.83 -40.10
CA ARG A 509 -42.32 -23.93 -40.01
C ARG A 509 -42.85 -23.71 -38.56
N GLN A 510 -44.17 -23.61 -38.40
CA GLN A 510 -44.89 -23.15 -37.18
C GLN A 510 -45.91 -24.18 -36.65
N VAL A 511 -45.99 -24.30 -35.30
CA VAL A 511 -47.14 -24.77 -34.47
C VAL A 511 -46.96 -24.12 -33.07
N GLY A 512 -47.96 -23.68 -32.29
CA GLY A 512 -49.43 -23.63 -32.46
C GLY A 512 -50.11 -22.70 -31.42
N ARG A 513 -51.44 -22.74 -31.32
CA ARG A 513 -52.29 -21.89 -30.44
C ARG A 513 -52.55 -22.46 -29.02
N ALA A 514 -52.29 -21.63 -28.01
CA ALA A 514 -53.18 -21.21 -26.89
C ALA A 514 -54.08 -22.20 -26.09
N LEU A 515 -54.16 -21.99 -24.76
CA LEU A 515 -55.42 -21.60 -24.07
C LEU A 515 -55.21 -21.08 -22.62
N ARG A 516 -56.28 -20.84 -21.85
CA ARG A 516 -56.31 -20.09 -20.58
C ARG A 516 -56.57 -20.96 -19.32
N GLY A 517 -55.83 -20.66 -18.25
CA GLY A 517 -56.37 -20.41 -16.89
C GLY A 517 -56.97 -21.57 -16.07
N GLY A 518 -57.23 -21.28 -14.79
CA GLY A 518 -57.93 -22.16 -13.84
C GLY A 518 -57.12 -22.49 -12.58
N ALA A 519 -57.67 -22.19 -11.41
CA ALA A 519 -57.15 -22.61 -10.10
C ALA A 519 -58.19 -23.51 -9.39
N PRO A 520 -57.80 -24.64 -8.78
CA PRO A 520 -58.64 -25.43 -7.88
C PRO A 520 -58.36 -25.11 -6.39
N PRO A 521 -59.17 -25.61 -5.42
CA PRO A 521 -59.43 -24.90 -4.16
C PRO A 521 -58.89 -25.58 -2.88
N GLY A 522 -59.04 -24.90 -1.73
CA GLY A 522 -58.60 -25.36 -0.40
C GLY A 522 -59.73 -25.72 0.57
N VAL A 523 -59.35 -26.18 1.77
CA VAL A 523 -60.24 -26.66 2.85
C VAL A 523 -59.75 -26.17 4.24
N LEU A 524 -60.60 -25.39 4.91
CA LEU A 524 -61.09 -25.44 6.31
C LEU A 524 -60.24 -26.16 7.40
N GLY A 525 -60.18 -25.68 8.67
CA GLY A 525 -60.75 -24.45 9.27
C GLY A 525 -60.87 -24.48 10.82
N ALA A 526 -61.29 -23.33 11.42
CA ALA A 526 -61.58 -23.07 12.86
C ALA A 526 -60.39 -23.15 13.86
N GLY A 527 -60.33 -22.43 15.00
CA GLY A 527 -61.14 -21.37 15.65
C GLY A 527 -60.38 -20.84 16.91
N ARG A 528 -60.80 -19.88 17.75
CA ARG A 528 -62.06 -19.13 17.95
C ARG A 528 -61.78 -17.80 18.71
N GLY A 529 -62.64 -16.77 18.55
CA GLY A 529 -62.94 -15.71 19.55
C GLY A 529 -61.84 -14.69 19.91
N TRP A 530 -62.11 -13.43 20.26
CA TRP A 530 -63.33 -12.81 20.83
C TRP A 530 -63.77 -11.50 20.13
N ARG A 531 -64.90 -10.92 20.55
CA ARG A 531 -65.54 -9.69 20.00
C ARG A 531 -65.41 -8.52 20.99
N ARG A 532 -65.46 -7.24 20.57
CA ARG A 532 -66.68 -6.43 20.27
C ARG A 532 -66.29 -5.09 19.60
N ARG A 533 -66.98 -4.68 18.50
CA ARG A 533 -67.97 -3.55 18.35
C ARG A 533 -67.40 -2.12 18.63
N ARG A 534 -67.70 -1.04 17.90
CA ARG A 534 -68.71 -0.66 16.83
C ARG A 534 -68.20 0.65 16.13
N ARG A 535 -68.80 1.36 15.13
CA ARG A 535 -70.05 1.29 14.31
C ARG A 535 -69.90 2.11 12.99
N GLY A 536 -69.76 1.47 11.82
CA GLY A 536 -70.02 2.06 10.48
C GLY A 536 -68.93 2.96 9.87
N GLY A 537 -68.88 3.22 8.55
CA GLY A 537 -69.55 2.53 7.44
C GLY A 537 -70.35 3.41 6.47
N ALA A 538 -69.78 3.77 5.31
CA ALA A 538 -70.47 4.27 4.11
C ALA A 538 -69.60 4.10 2.84
N GLY A 539 -70.23 4.09 1.65
CA GLY A 539 -69.58 3.88 0.34
C GLY A 539 -69.33 5.17 -0.49
N PRO A 540 -68.93 5.04 -1.78
CA PRO A 540 -68.23 6.10 -2.54
C PRO A 540 -69.11 6.92 -3.51
N GLY A 541 -68.64 8.12 -3.91
CA GLY A 541 -69.36 8.95 -4.90
C GLY A 541 -68.60 10.14 -5.56
N ARG A 542 -68.09 9.91 -6.77
CA ARG A 542 -67.98 10.82 -7.96
C ARG A 542 -68.00 12.37 -7.79
N ARG A 543 -67.12 13.07 -8.54
CA ARG A 543 -67.46 13.85 -9.78
C ARG A 543 -66.20 14.40 -10.50
N ARG A 544 -66.40 15.07 -11.66
CA ARG A 544 -65.38 15.51 -12.64
C ARG A 544 -65.23 17.04 -12.73
N GLY A 545 -64.04 17.53 -13.09
CA GLY A 545 -63.80 18.86 -13.70
C GLY A 545 -62.44 19.48 -13.30
N HIS A 546 -61.72 20.24 -14.14
CA HIS A 546 -61.90 20.50 -15.59
C HIS A 546 -60.55 20.86 -16.29
N ARG A 547 -60.60 21.00 -17.62
CA ARG A 547 -59.52 21.42 -18.58
C ARG A 547 -59.03 22.89 -18.34
N ARG A 548 -57.91 23.45 -18.84
CA ARG A 548 -56.77 23.03 -19.73
C ARG A 548 -55.63 24.09 -19.71
N ARG A 549 -54.36 23.65 -19.95
CA ARG A 549 -53.22 24.25 -20.72
C ARG A 549 -52.96 25.79 -20.81
N HIS A 550 -51.70 26.17 -20.49
CA HIS A 550 -50.69 26.96 -21.26
C HIS A 550 -51.09 28.11 -22.22
N PRO A 551 -50.31 29.23 -22.27
CA PRO A 551 -49.09 29.28 -23.12
C PRO A 551 -47.86 30.11 -22.59
N ARG A 552 -46.76 30.09 -23.37
CA ARG A 552 -45.62 31.07 -23.43
C ARG A 552 -45.73 31.85 -24.77
N PRO A 553 -44.77 32.66 -25.30
CA PRO A 553 -43.51 33.23 -24.75
C PRO A 553 -43.25 34.74 -25.06
N GLY A 554 -42.17 35.28 -24.50
CA GLY A 554 -41.36 36.31 -25.20
C GLY A 554 -41.66 37.80 -24.90
N PRO A 555 -40.95 38.73 -25.56
CA PRO A 555 -39.64 39.16 -25.04
C PRO A 555 -39.46 40.71 -25.00
N GLY A 556 -38.41 41.20 -24.34
CA GLY A 556 -38.04 42.62 -24.36
C GLY A 556 -36.73 42.93 -23.61
N ALA A 557 -36.05 44.00 -24.02
CA ALA A 557 -34.79 44.48 -23.44
C ALA A 557 -34.94 45.93 -22.92
N GLY A 558 -34.06 46.36 -22.02
CA GLY A 558 -34.00 47.77 -21.58
C GLY A 558 -33.37 47.98 -20.21
N ALA A 559 -32.33 48.81 -20.17
CA ALA A 559 -31.81 49.50 -18.98
C ALA A 559 -31.82 51.02 -19.31
N PRO A 560 -31.36 51.97 -18.45
CA PRO A 560 -30.84 51.85 -17.08
C PRO A 560 -31.41 52.96 -16.13
N LEU A 561 -30.67 53.30 -15.06
CA LEU A 561 -30.61 54.61 -14.34
C LEU A 561 -31.55 54.94 -13.15
N ARG A 562 -30.87 55.07 -11.99
CA ARG A 562 -30.88 56.18 -11.00
C ARG A 562 -32.11 56.54 -10.14
N GLU A 563 -31.85 56.45 -8.82
CA GLU A 563 -31.99 57.50 -7.80
C GLU A 563 -33.29 58.32 -7.66
N ARG A 564 -33.87 58.27 -6.45
CA ARG A 564 -34.05 59.50 -5.65
C ARG A 564 -34.10 59.25 -4.13
N ARG A 565 -33.62 60.25 -3.38
CA ARG A 565 -33.59 60.29 -1.90
C ARG A 565 -34.68 61.20 -1.34
N GLN A 566 -35.23 60.85 -0.18
CA GLN A 566 -35.60 61.80 0.89
C GLN A 566 -35.09 61.17 2.22
N ARG A 567 -34.33 61.81 3.13
CA ARG A 567 -34.46 63.11 3.85
C ARG A 567 -35.72 63.16 4.74
N ARG A 568 -35.67 63.56 6.03
CA ARG A 568 -34.58 63.87 7.00
C ARG A 568 -35.22 64.14 8.39
N ARG A 569 -34.54 63.90 9.53
CA ARG A 569 -34.70 64.67 10.81
C ARG A 569 -33.60 64.32 11.83
N VAL A 570 -32.97 65.34 12.44
CA VAL A 570 -31.75 65.36 13.30
C VAL A 570 -31.62 66.80 13.91
N PRO A 571 -30.87 67.13 14.99
CA PRO A 571 -30.70 66.59 16.37
C PRO A 571 -31.33 67.56 17.43
N PRO A 572 -30.97 67.61 18.75
CA PRO A 572 -29.65 67.89 19.41
C PRO A 572 -29.22 66.74 20.39
N GLY A 573 -28.27 66.80 21.35
CA GLY A 573 -27.33 67.81 21.88
C GLY A 573 -27.73 68.37 23.27
N GLN A 574 -26.86 68.68 24.27
CA GLN A 574 -25.41 68.46 24.49
C GLN A 574 -25.05 68.71 26.01
N ARG A 575 -23.87 68.25 26.49
CA ARG A 575 -23.08 68.67 27.70
C ARG A 575 -23.16 67.82 29.01
N PRO A 576 -22.13 67.88 29.92
CA PRO A 576 -21.75 66.76 30.81
C PRO A 576 -21.57 67.11 32.32
N ARG A 577 -21.22 66.12 33.17
CA ARG A 577 -20.11 66.18 34.19
C ARG A 577 -19.90 64.92 35.07
N ASP A 578 -18.68 64.40 35.04
CA ASP A 578 -17.78 63.95 36.12
C ASP A 578 -18.29 63.30 37.45
N ARG A 579 -17.76 62.10 37.74
CA ARG A 579 -17.06 61.81 39.02
C ARG A 579 -15.93 60.77 38.84
N ALA A 580 -14.81 61.02 39.53
CA ALA A 580 -13.48 60.37 39.49
C ALA A 580 -13.45 58.82 39.59
N LEU A 581 -12.47 58.05 39.05
CA LEU A 581 -10.99 58.16 38.97
C LEU A 581 -10.25 57.92 40.31
N PRO A 582 -8.97 57.46 40.35
CA PRO A 582 -8.04 57.05 39.25
C PRO A 582 -7.57 55.57 39.36
N GLY A 583 -6.68 55.00 38.53
CA GLY A 583 -6.07 55.48 37.27
C GLY A 583 -4.52 55.57 37.27
N ARG A 584 -3.83 54.55 36.71
CA ARG A 584 -2.43 54.53 36.16
C ARG A 584 -2.10 53.08 35.73
N GLY A 585 -1.22 52.79 34.76
CA GLY A 585 -0.47 53.63 33.81
C GLY A 585 0.31 52.75 32.81
N ARG A 586 0.46 53.16 31.55
CA ARG A 586 1.09 52.39 30.46
C ARG A 586 2.63 52.37 30.54
N GLY A 587 3.27 51.35 29.95
CA GLY A 587 4.70 51.32 29.61
C GLY A 587 5.01 50.14 28.68
N ALA A 588 5.94 50.29 27.72
CA ALA A 588 6.29 49.28 26.73
C ALA A 588 7.74 49.48 26.21
N VAL A 589 8.15 48.64 25.24
CA VAL A 589 9.46 48.62 24.53
C VAL A 589 10.55 47.81 25.24
N ALA A 590 11.46 47.25 24.43
CA ALA A 590 12.38 46.18 24.77
C ALA A 590 13.74 46.65 25.32
N GLY A 591 14.44 45.73 26.00
CA GLY A 591 15.84 45.83 26.37
C GLY A 591 16.41 44.46 26.76
N ARG A 592 17.60 44.11 26.25
CA ARG A 592 18.39 43.00 26.80
C ARG A 592 19.13 43.49 28.06
N LEU A 593 19.36 42.60 29.03
CA LEU A 593 20.70 42.21 29.52
C LEU A 593 20.62 41.38 30.82
N ASP A 594 21.52 40.40 30.94
CA ASP A 594 21.97 39.74 32.18
C ASP A 594 22.83 40.73 33.04
N PRO A 595 23.22 40.46 34.32
CA PRO A 595 23.46 39.13 34.92
C PRO A 595 22.93 38.89 36.36
N GLY A 596 23.09 37.64 36.83
CA GLY A 596 22.62 37.13 38.13
C GLY A 596 23.35 37.55 39.42
N GLY A 597 23.02 36.88 40.54
CA GLY A 597 23.58 37.16 41.87
C GLY A 597 22.96 36.32 43.02
N ALA A 598 23.75 35.42 43.61
CA ALA A 598 23.35 34.32 44.51
C ALA A 598 22.69 34.63 45.89
N VAL A 599 21.77 33.72 46.27
CA VAL A 599 21.39 33.13 47.59
C VAL A 599 22.03 33.63 48.91
N PRO A 600 21.29 33.62 50.05
CA PRO A 600 21.52 32.60 51.10
C PRO A 600 20.23 32.03 51.80
N ARG A 601 20.36 31.30 52.93
CA ARG A 601 19.41 30.26 53.43
C ARG A 601 18.84 30.46 54.88
N ARG A 602 17.57 30.02 55.09
CA ARG A 602 16.91 29.32 56.25
C ARG A 602 17.38 29.52 57.73
N PRO A 603 16.46 29.52 58.76
CA PRO A 603 16.28 28.28 59.58
C PRO A 603 14.95 28.03 60.41
N ARG A 604 14.61 26.71 60.60
CA ARG A 604 14.13 25.95 61.82
C ARG A 604 12.73 26.04 62.52
N ALA A 605 12.30 24.84 63.01
CA ALA A 605 11.43 24.43 64.16
C ALA A 605 9.87 24.59 64.10
N GLY A 606 9.02 23.76 64.77
CA GLY A 606 9.20 22.43 65.43
C GLY A 606 8.05 21.93 66.39
N ARG A 607 8.04 20.62 66.78
CA ARG A 607 7.35 19.89 67.92
C ARG A 607 5.87 19.37 67.85
N GLY A 608 5.64 18.20 68.50
CA GLY A 608 4.34 17.62 69.01
C GLY A 608 3.65 16.55 68.11
N GLY A 609 3.02 15.42 68.54
CA GLY A 609 2.74 14.76 69.85
C GLY A 609 2.37 13.24 69.67
N ARG A 610 1.90 12.47 70.68
CA ARG A 610 1.71 10.97 70.66
C ARG A 610 0.41 10.43 71.30
N ALA A 611 -0.15 9.31 70.80
CA ALA A 611 -0.78 8.15 71.52
C ALA A 611 -1.58 7.20 70.55
N ARG A 612 -1.82 5.88 70.76
CA ARG A 612 -1.19 4.80 71.57
C ARG A 612 -1.71 3.38 71.12
N GLN A 613 -0.83 2.36 71.18
CA GLN A 613 -1.08 0.90 71.44
C GLN A 613 -1.89 0.04 70.42
N ASP A 614 -1.65 -1.29 70.27
CA ASP A 614 -0.67 -2.20 70.90
C ASP A 614 -0.29 -3.46 70.06
N ARG A 615 0.95 -3.99 70.26
CA ARG A 615 1.49 -5.39 70.07
C ARG A 615 1.38 -6.13 68.71
N PRO A 616 2.40 -6.94 68.30
CA PRO A 616 2.81 -8.22 68.92
C PRO A 616 4.34 -8.45 69.05
N GLY A 617 4.83 -9.70 69.25
CA GLY A 617 6.28 -10.01 69.25
C GLY A 617 6.69 -11.51 69.42
N ARG A 618 8.01 -11.77 69.29
CA ARG A 618 8.75 -13.09 69.23
C ARG A 618 8.56 -13.89 67.91
N GLY A 619 9.56 -14.57 67.33
CA GLY A 619 11.02 -14.63 67.59
C GLY A 619 11.77 -15.69 66.74
N SER A 620 13.11 -15.54 66.53
CA SER A 620 14.09 -16.44 65.85
C SER A 620 13.84 -16.82 64.36
N LEU A 621 14.77 -16.84 63.37
CA LEU A 621 16.25 -16.99 63.20
C LEU A 621 16.70 -18.37 62.67
N VAL A 622 17.10 -18.48 61.39
CA VAL A 622 18.16 -19.40 60.86
C VAL A 622 18.90 -18.78 59.66
N ARG A 623 20.22 -19.07 59.55
CA ARG A 623 21.20 -18.65 58.52
C ARG A 623 20.91 -19.06 57.06
N ARG A 624 21.57 -18.37 56.10
CA ARG A 624 22.57 -18.98 55.19
C ARG A 624 23.54 -17.94 54.57
N GLN A 625 24.76 -18.37 54.26
CA GLN A 625 25.80 -17.63 53.51
C GLN A 625 26.55 -18.59 52.56
N ARG A 626 27.46 -18.05 51.72
CA ARG A 626 28.23 -18.71 50.64
C ARG A 626 29.12 -19.88 51.14
N PRO A 627 29.58 -20.76 50.21
CA PRO A 627 31.01 -20.72 49.87
C PRO A 627 31.38 -21.08 48.40
N ALA A 628 32.67 -20.96 48.08
CA ALA A 628 33.43 -21.56 46.97
C ALA A 628 34.94 -21.48 47.36
N PRO A 629 35.95 -22.07 46.65
CA PRO A 629 35.90 -23.04 45.53
C PRO A 629 36.85 -24.28 45.69
N GLY A 630 36.82 -25.22 44.73
CA GLY A 630 38.03 -25.85 44.17
C GLY A 630 38.47 -27.27 44.61
N ALA A 631 38.55 -28.21 43.64
CA ALA A 631 39.38 -29.42 43.65
C ALA A 631 39.63 -29.92 42.19
N ARG A 632 40.59 -30.85 41.97
CA ARG A 632 41.11 -31.24 40.63
C ARG A 632 40.46 -32.50 40.02
N PRO A 633 40.49 -32.70 38.69
CA PRO A 633 40.10 -33.94 38.01
C PRO A 633 41.28 -34.91 37.73
N GLN A 634 40.97 -36.18 37.47
CA GLN A 634 41.83 -37.17 36.78
C GLN A 634 40.97 -38.05 35.82
N PRO A 635 41.53 -38.59 34.71
CA PRO A 635 40.77 -39.32 33.69
C PRO A 635 41.12 -40.83 33.57
N ALA A 636 40.17 -41.66 33.11
CA ALA A 636 40.46 -42.93 32.41
C ALA A 636 39.24 -43.46 31.61
N ALA A 637 39.52 -44.30 30.61
CA ALA A 637 38.60 -44.84 29.60
C ALA A 637 37.55 -45.86 30.10
N GLY A 638 36.47 -46.08 29.31
CA GLY A 638 35.45 -47.09 29.60
C GLY A 638 34.34 -47.26 28.53
N ARG A 639 34.66 -47.91 27.41
CA ARG A 639 33.71 -48.52 26.43
C ARG A 639 34.19 -49.97 26.17
N PRO A 640 33.36 -50.93 25.71
CA PRO A 640 32.09 -50.76 24.99
C PRO A 640 30.89 -51.58 25.51
N GLY A 641 29.73 -51.46 24.85
CA GLY A 641 28.56 -52.33 25.05
C GLY A 641 27.45 -52.05 24.03
N LEU A 642 27.22 -52.95 23.06
CA LEU A 642 26.24 -52.78 21.99
C LEU A 642 24.84 -53.30 22.39
N GLY A 643 23.94 -52.41 22.80
CA GLY A 643 22.54 -52.72 23.08
C GLY A 643 21.56 -52.04 22.11
N ARG A 644 20.91 -52.80 21.22
CA ARG A 644 19.87 -52.28 20.30
C ARG A 644 18.52 -52.05 21.02
N GLY A 645 18.45 -51.06 21.91
CA GLY A 645 17.22 -50.68 22.61
C GLY A 645 16.42 -49.59 21.88
N ARG A 646 15.25 -49.92 21.31
CA ARG A 646 14.28 -48.91 20.82
C ARG A 646 13.57 -48.24 22.00
N VAL A 647 14.06 -47.09 22.45
CA VAL A 647 13.28 -46.17 23.31
C VAL A 647 12.87 -44.94 22.48
N ARG A 648 11.74 -45.06 21.78
CA ARG A 648 11.03 -43.86 21.30
C ARG A 648 10.42 -43.18 22.52
N GLY A 649 11.07 -42.12 23.01
CA GLY A 649 10.47 -41.23 23.99
C GLY A 649 9.15 -40.68 23.44
N ARG A 650 8.02 -41.04 24.07
CA ARG A 650 6.72 -40.40 23.80
C ARG A 650 6.77 -38.99 24.37
N ALA A 651 7.24 -38.02 23.59
CA ALA A 651 6.78 -36.65 23.75
C ALA A 651 5.25 -36.68 23.63
N GLY A 652 4.53 -36.26 24.66
CA GLY A 652 3.07 -36.34 24.70
C GLY A 652 2.47 -35.48 23.59
N ARG A 653 1.77 -36.10 22.63
CA ARG A 653 1.02 -35.34 21.63
C ARG A 653 -0.09 -34.55 22.34
N MET A 654 0.05 -33.23 22.35
CA MET A 654 -0.95 -32.31 22.89
C MET A 654 -2.13 -32.23 21.92
N ARG A 655 -3.08 -33.15 22.09
CA ARG A 655 -4.40 -33.11 21.44
C ARG A 655 -5.20 -31.91 21.98
N TYR A 656 -5.96 -31.27 21.09
CA TYR A 656 -6.94 -30.24 21.42
C TYR A 656 -8.36 -30.78 21.25
N ASP A 657 -9.30 -30.22 21.99
CA ASP A 657 -10.72 -30.54 21.82
C ASP A 657 -11.26 -29.83 20.57
N LEU A 658 -10.83 -28.58 20.36
CA LEU A 658 -11.21 -27.75 19.23
C LEU A 658 -9.99 -27.08 18.57
N VAL A 659 -9.91 -27.14 17.23
CA VAL A 659 -9.00 -26.32 16.44
C VAL A 659 -9.80 -25.37 15.55
N VAL A 660 -9.57 -24.07 15.71
CA VAL A 660 -10.15 -23.00 14.87
C VAL A 660 -9.10 -22.51 13.89
N VAL A 661 -9.43 -22.48 12.60
CA VAL A 661 -8.50 -22.16 11.50
C VAL A 661 -8.82 -20.79 10.90
N GLY A 662 -7.96 -19.82 11.15
CA GLY A 662 -8.12 -18.41 10.76
C GLY A 662 -8.61 -17.55 11.93
N ALA A 663 -7.82 -16.60 12.39
CA ALA A 663 -8.16 -15.64 13.44
C ALA A 663 -8.93 -14.43 12.90
N GLY A 664 -9.74 -14.62 11.85
CA GLY A 664 -10.52 -13.57 11.19
C GLY A 664 -11.71 -13.07 12.00
N SER A 665 -12.58 -12.30 11.34
CA SER A 665 -13.78 -11.68 11.95
C SER A 665 -14.67 -12.68 12.71
N ALA A 666 -14.78 -13.93 12.23
CA ALA A 666 -15.52 -14.98 12.91
C ALA A 666 -14.63 -15.83 13.84
N GLY A 667 -13.51 -16.36 13.36
CA GLY A 667 -12.68 -17.30 14.15
C GLY A 667 -12.11 -16.72 15.44
N ALA A 668 -11.84 -15.41 15.48
CA ALA A 668 -11.52 -14.68 16.70
C ALA A 668 -12.64 -14.80 17.76
N ILE A 669 -13.90 -14.63 17.33
CA ILE A 669 -15.10 -14.74 18.19
C ILE A 669 -15.34 -16.20 18.58
N VAL A 670 -15.28 -17.14 17.63
CA VAL A 670 -15.48 -18.57 17.92
C VAL A 670 -14.49 -19.07 18.98
N ALA A 671 -13.19 -18.75 18.85
CA ALA A 671 -12.19 -19.14 19.82
C ALA A 671 -12.33 -18.40 21.17
N ALA A 672 -12.59 -17.10 21.14
CA ALA A 672 -12.80 -16.30 22.35
C ALA A 672 -14.09 -16.68 23.11
N ARG A 673 -15.13 -17.14 22.44
CA ARG A 673 -16.37 -17.62 23.09
C ARG A 673 -16.24 -19.05 23.58
N LEU A 674 -15.74 -19.98 22.77
CA LEU A 674 -15.72 -21.39 23.16
C LEU A 674 -14.68 -21.69 24.24
N SER A 675 -13.67 -20.84 24.43
CA SER A 675 -12.79 -20.87 25.60
C SER A 675 -13.38 -20.27 26.88
N GLU A 676 -14.62 -19.76 26.88
CA GLU A 676 -15.32 -19.39 28.13
C GLU A 676 -15.70 -20.64 28.96
N ASP A 677 -15.77 -21.81 28.33
CA ASP A 677 -15.80 -23.11 29.02
C ASP A 677 -14.37 -23.52 29.40
N PRO A 678 -14.00 -23.58 30.69
CA PRO A 678 -12.64 -23.93 31.11
C PRO A 678 -12.27 -25.40 30.85
N ALA A 679 -13.25 -26.28 30.56
CA ALA A 679 -12.98 -27.66 30.18
C ALA A 679 -12.55 -27.81 28.71
N ALA A 680 -12.94 -26.87 27.84
CA ALA A 680 -12.66 -26.92 26.41
C ALA A 680 -11.27 -26.37 26.06
N ARG A 681 -10.36 -27.22 25.57
CA ARG A 681 -9.03 -26.80 25.09
C ARG A 681 -9.09 -26.36 23.64
N VAL A 682 -8.97 -25.05 23.43
CA VAL A 682 -9.11 -24.40 22.12
C VAL A 682 -7.75 -23.97 21.59
N LEU A 683 -7.42 -24.38 20.36
CA LEU A 683 -6.31 -23.82 19.60
C LEU A 683 -6.84 -22.95 18.47
N LEU A 684 -6.44 -21.67 18.44
CA LEU A 684 -6.65 -20.78 17.31
C LEU A 684 -5.37 -20.69 16.47
N LEU A 685 -5.51 -20.91 15.17
CA LEU A 685 -4.44 -20.83 14.19
C LEU A 685 -4.64 -19.63 13.27
N GLU A 686 -3.60 -18.83 13.05
CA GLU A 686 -3.59 -17.75 12.06
C GLU A 686 -2.40 -17.91 11.12
N ALA A 687 -2.56 -17.58 9.84
CA ALA A 687 -1.50 -17.72 8.84
C ALA A 687 -0.59 -16.48 8.76
N GLY A 688 -1.02 -15.33 9.29
CA GLY A 688 -0.20 -14.13 9.50
C GLY A 688 0.25 -13.92 10.95
N PRO A 689 0.86 -12.75 11.24
CA PRO A 689 1.38 -12.41 12.56
C PRO A 689 0.25 -12.09 13.57
N ASP A 690 0.62 -12.06 14.85
CA ASP A 690 -0.23 -11.67 15.98
C ASP A 690 0.30 -10.40 16.66
N TYR A 691 -0.64 -9.54 17.07
CA TYR A 691 -0.38 -8.34 17.86
C TYR A 691 -1.31 -8.41 19.09
N PRO A 692 -0.80 -8.85 20.26
CA PRO A 692 -1.66 -9.25 21.37
C PRO A 692 -2.40 -8.10 22.06
N ASP A 693 -1.87 -6.87 21.95
CA ASP A 693 -2.37 -5.67 22.63
C ASP A 693 -2.24 -4.40 21.75
N LEU A 694 -2.85 -3.30 22.22
CA LEU A 694 -2.92 -2.03 21.49
C LEU A 694 -1.56 -1.31 21.33
N ALA A 695 -0.57 -1.57 22.19
CA ALA A 695 0.76 -0.98 22.10
C ALA A 695 1.65 -1.75 21.11
N SER A 696 1.44 -3.07 21.00
CA SER A 696 2.08 -3.92 19.98
C SER A 696 1.55 -3.69 18.56
N LEU A 697 0.34 -3.14 18.40
CA LEU A 697 -0.36 -3.06 17.12
C LEU A 697 0.16 -1.91 16.22
N PRO A 698 0.65 -2.21 14.99
CA PRO A 698 1.13 -1.21 14.04
C PRO A 698 0.10 -0.12 13.68
N GLU A 699 0.57 1.09 13.37
CA GLU A 699 -0.30 2.26 13.15
C GLU A 699 -1.26 2.08 11.95
N GLU A 700 -0.81 1.40 10.90
CA GLU A 700 -1.59 1.11 9.70
C GLU A 700 -2.79 0.18 9.95
N LEU A 701 -2.69 -0.72 10.94
CA LEU A 701 -3.79 -1.54 11.43
C LEU A 701 -4.63 -0.77 12.46
N ARG A 702 -3.98 -0.04 13.37
CA ARG A 702 -4.61 0.70 14.47
C ARG A 702 -5.47 1.89 14.01
N LEU A 703 -5.01 2.69 13.04
CA LEU A 703 -5.63 3.95 12.59
C LEU A 703 -6.19 3.86 11.16
N GLY A 704 -7.34 3.20 11.01
CA GLY A 704 -7.94 2.88 9.70
C GLY A 704 -8.28 4.06 8.76
N TYR A 705 -8.33 5.31 9.26
CA TYR A 705 -8.51 6.50 8.40
C TYR A 705 -7.20 7.10 7.85
N ALA A 706 -6.04 6.78 8.45
CA ALA A 706 -4.75 7.27 7.96
C ALA A 706 -4.28 6.54 6.70
N THR A 707 -4.93 5.43 6.34
CA THR A 707 -4.48 4.49 5.33
C THR A 707 -5.33 4.50 4.07
N ALA A 708 -4.67 4.39 2.91
CA ALA A 708 -5.31 3.82 1.73
C ALA A 708 -5.26 2.31 1.90
N SER A 709 -6.41 1.69 2.14
CA SER A 709 -6.59 0.31 2.66
C SER A 709 -6.03 -0.84 1.81
N TYR A 710 -5.29 -0.52 0.75
CA TYR A 710 -4.67 -1.44 -0.20
C TYR A 710 -3.19 -1.10 -0.51
N VAL A 711 -2.64 -0.03 0.07
CA VAL A 711 -1.33 0.54 -0.30
C VAL A 711 -0.35 0.61 0.89
N THR A 712 -0.84 0.52 2.13
CA THR A 712 -0.02 0.75 3.34
C THR A 712 0.08 -0.44 4.29
N THR A 713 -0.67 -1.53 4.07
CA THR A 713 -0.66 -2.76 4.89
C THR A 713 0.16 -3.88 4.23
N HIS A 714 1.29 -3.52 3.61
CA HIS A 714 2.21 -4.46 2.97
C HIS A 714 2.78 -5.45 4.00
N GLY A 715 2.34 -6.70 3.94
CA GLY A 715 2.71 -7.77 4.88
C GLY A 715 1.52 -8.38 5.64
N HIS A 716 0.42 -7.62 5.83
CA HIS A 716 -0.79 -8.07 6.54
C HIS A 716 -1.95 -8.45 5.60
N LEU A 717 -1.67 -8.71 4.33
CA LEU A 717 -2.65 -9.09 3.31
C LEU A 717 -2.31 -10.44 2.67
N TRP A 718 -3.33 -11.10 2.12
CA TRP A 718 -3.19 -12.24 1.22
C TRP A 718 -2.97 -11.77 -0.22
N ASP A 719 -2.01 -12.36 -0.93
CA ASP A 719 -1.70 -12.09 -2.34
C ASP A 719 -2.69 -12.74 -3.33
N TYR A 720 -3.98 -12.79 -2.96
CA TYR A 720 -5.03 -13.32 -3.83
C TYR A 720 -5.23 -12.42 -5.06
N THR A 721 -5.47 -13.06 -6.22
CA THR A 721 -5.80 -12.37 -7.47
C THR A 721 -7.02 -13.01 -8.14
N GLY A 722 -7.92 -12.16 -8.62
CA GLY A 722 -9.20 -12.57 -9.20
C GLY A 722 -9.66 -11.65 -10.32
N ARG A 723 -10.58 -12.14 -11.16
CA ARG A 723 -11.19 -11.34 -12.22
C ARG A 723 -12.55 -10.81 -11.79
N ALA A 724 -12.77 -9.51 -11.93
CA ALA A 724 -14.09 -8.89 -11.81
C ALA A 724 -15.07 -9.55 -12.80
N ASN A 725 -14.72 -9.54 -14.09
CA ASN A 725 -15.45 -10.21 -15.17
C ASN A 725 -14.50 -10.55 -16.34
N ARG A 726 -15.05 -11.04 -17.46
CA ARG A 726 -14.28 -11.39 -18.67
C ARG A 726 -13.65 -10.18 -19.39
N HIS A 727 -14.13 -8.97 -19.15
CA HIS A 727 -13.68 -7.74 -19.82
C HIS A 727 -12.47 -7.09 -19.13
N GLN A 728 -12.04 -7.61 -17.97
CA GLN A 728 -10.93 -7.08 -17.18
C GLN A 728 -9.81 -8.12 -16.95
N PRO A 729 -8.55 -7.68 -16.79
CA PRO A 729 -7.46 -8.54 -16.31
C PRO A 729 -7.66 -8.94 -14.84
N PRO A 730 -6.94 -9.97 -14.33
CA PRO A 730 -6.94 -10.27 -12.91
C PRO A 730 -6.34 -9.11 -12.09
N ALA A 731 -7.01 -8.75 -11.00
CA ALA A 731 -6.62 -7.71 -10.06
C ALA A 731 -6.46 -8.29 -8.64
N PRO A 732 -5.80 -7.59 -7.70
CA PRO A 732 -5.69 -8.04 -6.31
C PRO A 732 -7.05 -8.16 -5.61
N VAL A 733 -7.21 -9.19 -4.78
CA VAL A 733 -8.38 -9.44 -3.93
C VAL A 733 -7.94 -9.34 -2.47
N PRO A 734 -7.71 -8.12 -1.95
CA PRO A 734 -7.12 -7.91 -0.64
C PRO A 734 -8.00 -8.48 0.48
N ARG A 735 -7.43 -9.40 1.25
CA ARG A 735 -8.00 -9.98 2.48
C ARG A 735 -6.93 -9.93 3.57
N GLY A 736 -7.32 -9.66 4.82
CA GLY A 736 -6.37 -9.57 5.93
C GLY A 736 -5.74 -10.92 6.28
N ARG A 737 -4.40 -10.97 6.36
CA ARG A 737 -3.54 -12.07 6.82
C ARG A 737 -2.78 -11.60 8.07
N VAL A 738 -3.47 -11.60 9.21
CA VAL A 738 -3.05 -11.10 10.53
C VAL A 738 -4.15 -11.49 11.52
N THR A 739 -3.88 -11.54 12.83
CA THR A 739 -4.96 -11.73 13.81
C THR A 739 -6.02 -10.62 13.73
N GLY A 740 -7.30 -11.00 13.81
CA GLY A 740 -8.46 -10.16 13.46
C GLY A 740 -8.81 -10.23 11.96
N GLY A 741 -7.88 -10.73 11.14
CA GLY A 741 -8.02 -10.93 9.70
C GLY A 741 -8.54 -9.69 8.98
N THR A 742 -9.61 -9.86 8.21
CA THR A 742 -10.17 -8.74 7.43
C THR A 742 -10.79 -7.64 8.32
N SER A 743 -11.18 -7.92 9.59
CA SER A 743 -11.60 -6.86 10.51
C SER A 743 -10.46 -5.89 10.91
N ALA A 744 -9.20 -6.35 10.83
CA ALA A 744 -8.01 -5.55 11.09
C ALA A 744 -7.63 -4.60 9.93
N VAL A 745 -8.23 -4.76 8.74
CA VAL A 745 -7.89 -3.97 7.53
C VAL A 745 -9.10 -3.35 6.78
N ASN A 746 -10.34 -3.60 7.22
CA ASN A 746 -11.55 -3.12 6.54
C ASN A 746 -11.75 -1.59 6.59
N GLY A 747 -12.83 -1.10 5.95
CA GLY A 747 -13.25 0.30 5.99
C GLY A 747 -13.95 0.78 7.27
N GLN A 748 -13.91 0.01 8.36
CA GLN A 748 -14.47 0.34 9.69
C GLN A 748 -16.00 0.59 9.77
N VAL A 749 -16.74 0.33 8.69
CA VAL A 749 -18.21 0.46 8.66
C VAL A 749 -18.87 -0.66 9.47
N PHE A 750 -19.86 -0.30 10.30
CA PHE A 750 -20.63 -1.21 11.16
C PHE A 750 -22.10 -1.31 10.71
N LEU A 751 -22.35 -1.45 9.41
CA LEU A 751 -23.70 -1.69 8.89
C LEU A 751 -24.12 -3.17 9.10
N ARG A 752 -25.35 -3.37 9.56
CA ARG A 752 -26.01 -4.67 9.69
C ARG A 752 -26.81 -5.01 8.43
N GLY A 753 -26.99 -6.30 8.14
CA GLY A 753 -27.98 -6.75 7.15
C GLY A 753 -29.40 -6.32 7.52
N LEU A 754 -30.25 -6.14 6.51
CA LEU A 754 -31.65 -5.78 6.68
C LEU A 754 -32.46 -6.96 7.22
N ARG A 755 -33.60 -6.69 7.85
CA ARG A 755 -34.59 -7.71 8.23
C ARG A 755 -34.85 -8.70 7.09
N SER A 756 -35.10 -8.17 5.89
CA SER A 756 -35.45 -8.97 4.71
C SER A 756 -34.30 -9.79 4.14
N ASP A 757 -33.03 -9.54 4.50
CA ASP A 757 -31.93 -10.44 4.11
C ASP A 757 -32.05 -11.79 4.82
N PHE A 758 -32.47 -11.76 6.09
CA PHE A 758 -32.60 -12.95 6.91
C PHE A 758 -33.96 -13.62 6.73
N ASP A 759 -35.00 -12.85 6.37
CA ASP A 759 -36.26 -13.42 5.90
C ASP A 759 -36.04 -14.17 4.55
N ASP A 760 -35.16 -13.70 3.65
CA ASP A 760 -34.71 -14.47 2.46
C ASP A 760 -33.97 -15.76 2.86
N TRP A 761 -33.06 -15.71 3.85
CA TRP A 761 -32.34 -16.89 4.33
C TRP A 761 -33.31 -17.95 4.90
N VAL A 762 -34.34 -17.52 5.64
CA VAL A 762 -35.43 -18.39 6.13
C VAL A 762 -36.22 -18.99 4.96
N ALA A 763 -36.55 -18.20 3.93
CA ALA A 763 -37.24 -18.69 2.73
C ALA A 763 -36.43 -19.72 1.93
N LEU A 764 -35.10 -19.68 2.02
CA LEU A 764 -34.17 -20.69 1.50
C LEU A 764 -34.02 -21.93 2.42
N GLY A 765 -34.85 -22.07 3.46
CA GLY A 765 -34.82 -23.22 4.37
C GLY A 765 -33.79 -23.12 5.49
N ASN A 766 -33.47 -21.90 5.97
CA ASN A 766 -32.51 -21.65 7.05
C ASN A 766 -33.17 -20.91 8.23
N ASP A 767 -34.22 -21.49 8.80
CA ASP A 767 -35.07 -20.87 9.81
C ASP A 767 -34.37 -20.53 11.14
N LEU A 768 -33.32 -21.26 11.52
CA LEU A 768 -32.47 -20.93 12.67
C LEU A 768 -31.70 -19.60 12.52
N TRP A 769 -31.77 -18.94 11.36
CA TRP A 769 -30.98 -17.76 11.00
C TRP A 769 -31.80 -16.50 10.70
N GLY A 770 -33.13 -16.54 10.89
CA GLY A 770 -34.02 -15.39 10.68
C GLY A 770 -33.69 -14.17 11.56
N PHE A 771 -34.19 -12.99 11.17
CA PHE A 771 -33.77 -11.70 11.74
C PHE A 771 -33.81 -11.63 13.27
N GLY A 772 -34.87 -12.17 13.91
CA GLY A 772 -35.01 -12.16 15.37
C GLY A 772 -33.96 -13.01 16.12
N ALA A 773 -33.25 -13.91 15.43
CA ALA A 773 -32.10 -14.63 15.99
C ALA A 773 -30.83 -13.80 15.87
N LEU A 774 -30.52 -13.28 14.67
CA LEU A 774 -29.28 -12.52 14.44
C LEU A 774 -29.30 -11.11 15.05
N LEU A 775 -30.47 -10.50 15.26
CA LEU A 775 -30.62 -9.27 16.03
C LEU A 775 -30.05 -9.39 17.45
N ARG A 776 -30.30 -10.51 18.15
CA ARG A 776 -29.72 -10.77 19.48
C ARG A 776 -28.20 -10.86 19.42
N CYS A 777 -27.65 -11.38 18.32
CA CYS A 777 -26.22 -11.45 18.09
C CYS A 777 -25.63 -10.05 17.77
N PHE A 778 -26.29 -9.25 16.92
CA PHE A 778 -25.89 -7.87 16.65
C PHE A 778 -25.84 -7.02 17.93
N ILE A 779 -26.91 -7.05 18.74
CA ILE A 779 -26.99 -6.36 20.05
C ILE A 779 -25.86 -6.82 20.99
N ARG A 780 -25.52 -8.12 21.02
CA ARG A 780 -24.43 -8.66 21.87
C ARG A 780 -23.03 -8.22 21.43
N ILE A 781 -22.83 -7.92 20.15
CA ILE A 781 -21.54 -7.47 19.59
C ILE A 781 -21.33 -5.96 19.84
N GLU A 782 -22.42 -5.20 19.88
CA GLU A 782 -22.43 -3.74 19.78
C GLU A 782 -22.45 -3.02 21.14
N HIS A 783 -21.73 -1.92 21.21
CA HIS A 783 -21.89 -0.86 22.20
C HIS A 783 -22.05 0.45 21.43
N ASP A 784 -23.29 0.78 21.08
CA ASP A 784 -23.66 1.99 20.37
C ASP A 784 -23.57 3.21 21.31
N LEU A 785 -22.92 4.27 20.83
CA LEU A 785 -22.73 5.51 21.58
C LEU A 785 -23.78 6.57 21.25
N ASP A 786 -24.56 6.38 20.18
CA ASP A 786 -25.58 7.33 19.71
C ASP A 786 -27.01 6.87 20.06
N PHE A 787 -27.28 5.55 20.03
CA PHE A 787 -28.62 4.97 20.24
C PHE A 787 -28.72 4.08 21.49
N ARG A 788 -29.90 4.07 22.12
CA ARG A 788 -30.21 3.33 23.36
C ARG A 788 -31.68 2.88 23.37
N ASP A 789 -31.99 1.92 22.51
CA ASP A 789 -33.32 1.33 22.35
C ASP A 789 -33.23 -0.20 22.16
N GLU A 790 -34.37 -0.86 21.95
CA GLU A 790 -34.48 -2.33 21.84
C GLU A 790 -33.72 -2.94 20.64
N TRP A 791 -33.27 -2.13 19.68
CA TRP A 791 -32.54 -2.57 18.50
C TRP A 791 -31.01 -2.46 18.67
N HIS A 792 -30.52 -1.84 19.75
CA HIS A 792 -29.11 -1.50 19.94
C HIS A 792 -28.48 -2.14 21.18
N GLY A 793 -27.17 -2.42 21.10
CA GLY A 793 -26.38 -2.88 22.24
C GLY A 793 -25.70 -1.73 22.96
N ASP A 794 -25.63 -1.75 24.29
CA ASP A 794 -25.01 -0.70 25.12
C ASP A 794 -23.71 -1.17 25.82
N SER A 795 -23.33 -2.43 25.63
CA SER A 795 -22.36 -3.13 26.48
C SER A 795 -21.56 -4.22 25.75
N GLY A 796 -21.76 -4.39 24.44
CA GLY A 796 -20.98 -5.29 23.60
C GLY A 796 -19.51 -4.86 23.43
N PRO A 797 -18.63 -5.77 23.00
CA PRO A 797 -17.19 -5.51 22.92
C PRO A 797 -16.77 -4.57 21.76
N ILE A 798 -17.66 -4.27 20.81
CA ILE A 798 -17.36 -3.36 19.69
C ILE A 798 -18.12 -2.05 19.88
N ALA A 799 -17.40 -0.99 20.26
CA ALA A 799 -17.95 0.35 20.38
C ALA A 799 -18.21 0.98 19.00
N VAL A 800 -19.40 1.57 18.82
CA VAL A 800 -19.93 2.07 17.55
C VAL A 800 -20.38 3.52 17.69
N ARG A 801 -20.09 4.35 16.68
CA ARG A 801 -20.53 5.75 16.60
C ARG A 801 -20.83 6.16 15.16
N ARG A 802 -21.60 7.22 14.98
CA ARG A 802 -21.84 7.90 13.71
C ARG A 802 -21.10 9.24 13.70
N TYR A 803 -21.21 9.99 12.61
CA TYR A 803 -20.71 11.36 12.53
C TYR A 803 -21.85 12.35 12.80
N PRO A 804 -21.75 13.21 13.83
CA PRO A 804 -22.74 14.26 14.06
C PRO A 804 -22.70 15.29 12.93
N PRO A 805 -23.80 16.04 12.67
CA PRO A 805 -23.87 17.01 11.57
C PRO A 805 -22.73 18.04 11.51
N ALA A 806 -22.15 18.40 12.66
CA ALA A 806 -21.03 19.33 12.77
C ALA A 806 -19.67 18.76 12.31
N GLU A 807 -19.54 17.43 12.20
CA GLU A 807 -18.32 16.75 11.70
C GLU A 807 -18.42 16.35 10.22
N LEU A 808 -19.56 16.61 9.54
CA LEU A 808 -19.77 16.22 8.16
C LEU A 808 -18.98 17.12 7.19
N LEU A 809 -18.16 16.49 6.35
CA LEU A 809 -17.42 17.17 5.29
C LEU A 809 -18.38 17.75 4.22
N PRO A 810 -18.05 18.88 3.56
CA PRO A 810 -18.90 19.51 2.55
C PRO A 810 -19.49 18.58 1.47
N PRO A 811 -18.77 17.58 0.90
CA PRO A 811 -19.36 16.62 -0.05
C PRO A 811 -20.48 15.76 0.56
N GLN A 812 -20.37 15.42 1.84
CA GLN A 812 -21.36 14.62 2.57
C GLN A 812 -22.61 15.47 2.85
N VAL A 813 -22.42 16.73 3.26
CA VAL A 813 -23.53 17.70 3.46
C VAL A 813 -24.26 17.99 2.14
N ALA A 814 -23.51 18.22 1.05
CA ALA A 814 -24.07 18.44 -0.27
C ALA A 814 -24.90 17.23 -0.75
N PHE A 815 -24.40 16.01 -0.52
CA PHE A 815 -25.12 14.77 -0.80
C PHE A 815 -26.39 14.61 0.04
N LEU A 816 -26.32 14.85 1.37
CA LEU A 816 -27.49 14.83 2.25
C LEU A 816 -28.60 15.78 1.80
N GLN A 817 -28.24 16.94 1.23
CA GLN A 817 -29.22 17.89 0.72
C GLN A 817 -29.71 17.53 -0.68
N ALA A 818 -28.84 17.10 -1.61
CA ALA A 818 -29.25 16.66 -2.94
C ALA A 818 -30.25 15.50 -2.89
N CYS A 819 -29.99 14.49 -2.05
CA CYS A 819 -30.90 13.36 -1.90
C CYS A 819 -32.25 13.76 -1.26
N ALA A 820 -32.24 14.70 -0.29
CA ALA A 820 -33.47 15.18 0.34
C ALA A 820 -34.31 16.05 -0.62
N ASP A 821 -33.67 16.94 -1.38
CA ASP A 821 -34.32 17.77 -2.40
C ASP A 821 -34.82 16.92 -3.60
N ALA A 822 -34.21 15.75 -3.84
CA ALA A 822 -34.68 14.71 -4.77
C ALA A 822 -35.79 13.80 -4.19
N GLY A 823 -36.22 14.00 -2.94
CA GLY A 823 -37.35 13.29 -2.33
C GLY A 823 -37.02 11.98 -1.62
N TYR A 824 -35.74 11.60 -1.47
CA TYR A 824 -35.37 10.45 -0.64
C TYR A 824 -35.59 10.76 0.85
N ALA A 825 -36.26 9.84 1.55
CA ALA A 825 -36.47 9.93 3.00
C ALA A 825 -35.14 10.00 3.77
N ARG A 826 -35.16 10.54 4.98
CA ARG A 826 -34.02 10.49 5.91
C ARG A 826 -34.30 9.49 7.02
N ALA A 827 -33.36 8.58 7.27
CA ALA A 827 -33.35 7.72 8.44
C ALA A 827 -32.27 8.23 9.42
N PRO A 828 -32.57 8.42 10.72
CA PRO A 828 -31.59 8.89 11.70
C PRO A 828 -30.52 7.83 12.00
N ASP A 829 -30.87 6.56 11.83
CA ASP A 829 -29.97 5.41 11.90
C ASP A 829 -30.10 4.53 10.65
N ALA A 830 -29.02 3.80 10.32
CA ALA A 830 -28.92 2.90 9.16
C ALA A 830 -29.08 1.41 9.51
N ASN A 831 -29.02 1.07 10.80
CA ASN A 831 -29.06 -0.28 11.38
C ASN A 831 -30.43 -0.67 11.98
N ALA A 832 -31.34 0.30 12.15
CA ALA A 832 -32.74 0.09 12.50
C ALA A 832 -33.45 -0.80 11.45
N PRO A 833 -34.42 -1.66 11.84
CA PRO A 833 -34.89 -2.77 11.00
C PRO A 833 -35.41 -2.37 9.61
N ASP A 834 -36.06 -1.21 9.53
CA ASP A 834 -36.71 -0.67 8.33
C ASP A 834 -36.02 0.60 7.80
N ALA A 835 -34.71 0.77 8.10
CA ALA A 835 -33.94 1.96 7.73
C ALA A 835 -33.75 2.12 6.21
N ARG A 836 -34.44 3.11 5.63
CA ARG A 836 -34.47 3.42 4.19
C ARG A 836 -34.08 4.87 3.88
N GLY A 837 -33.60 5.11 2.66
CA GLY A 837 -33.22 6.44 2.20
C GLY A 837 -31.85 6.84 2.72
N VAL A 838 -31.71 8.11 3.11
CA VAL A 838 -30.43 8.74 3.44
C VAL A 838 -30.16 8.67 4.93
N SER A 839 -29.00 8.16 5.34
CA SER A 839 -28.64 7.96 6.75
C SER A 839 -27.15 8.22 7.05
N PRO A 840 -26.80 8.60 8.29
CA PRO A 840 -25.41 8.52 8.78
C PRO A 840 -24.91 7.07 8.77
N ILE A 841 -23.65 6.86 8.44
CA ILE A 841 -23.03 5.52 8.52
C ILE A 841 -22.48 5.30 9.94
N PRO A 842 -22.80 4.18 10.61
CA PRO A 842 -22.16 3.76 11.86
C PRO A 842 -20.76 3.17 11.60
N PHE A 843 -19.81 3.47 12.49
CA PHE A 843 -18.41 3.05 12.41
C PHE A 843 -17.87 2.50 13.73
N ASN A 844 -17.02 1.47 13.65
CA ASN A 844 -16.34 0.88 14.81
C ASN A 844 -14.95 1.52 15.07
N ASN A 845 -14.91 2.87 15.16
CA ASN A 845 -13.66 3.64 15.26
C ASN A 845 -13.69 4.84 16.23
N VAL A 846 -14.06 4.58 17.49
CA VAL A 846 -13.95 5.57 18.58
C VAL A 846 -12.51 6.06 18.72
N GLY A 847 -12.31 7.38 18.82
CA GLY A 847 -10.96 7.99 18.87
C GLY A 847 -10.09 7.75 17.63
N GLY A 848 -10.67 7.28 16.51
CA GLY A 848 -9.94 6.87 15.30
C GLY A 848 -9.27 5.50 15.38
N VAL A 849 -9.34 4.82 16.53
CA VAL A 849 -8.76 3.48 16.74
C VAL A 849 -9.72 2.41 16.24
N ARG A 850 -9.23 1.49 15.40
CA ARG A 850 -10.00 0.37 14.84
C ARG A 850 -10.37 -0.67 15.89
N ALA A 851 -11.66 -0.88 16.13
CA ALA A 851 -12.15 -1.97 16.98
C ALA A 851 -12.20 -3.33 16.23
N SER A 852 -11.04 -3.89 15.89
CA SER A 852 -10.91 -5.21 15.25
C SER A 852 -11.17 -6.36 16.24
N THR A 853 -11.55 -7.55 15.76
CA THR A 853 -11.84 -8.70 16.63
C THR A 853 -10.61 -9.25 17.36
N ALA A 854 -9.40 -8.89 16.93
CA ALA A 854 -8.18 -9.12 17.70
C ALA A 854 -8.16 -8.33 19.01
N LEU A 855 -8.53 -7.04 18.96
CA LEU A 855 -8.58 -6.18 20.14
C LEU A 855 -9.84 -6.40 20.98
N THR A 856 -10.99 -6.64 20.35
CA THR A 856 -12.29 -6.66 21.06
C THR A 856 -12.68 -8.05 21.59
N TYR A 857 -12.20 -9.14 20.98
CA TYR A 857 -12.51 -10.51 21.41
C TYR A 857 -11.27 -11.30 21.87
N LEU A 858 -10.17 -11.28 21.10
CA LEU A 858 -8.99 -12.09 21.46
C LEU A 858 -8.20 -11.53 22.62
N ALA A 859 -7.81 -10.24 22.59
CA ALA A 859 -7.04 -9.59 23.65
C ALA A 859 -7.62 -9.84 25.08
N PRO A 860 -8.92 -9.63 25.37
CA PRO A 860 -9.49 -9.96 26.68
C PRO A 860 -9.58 -11.46 26.99
N ALA A 861 -9.55 -12.35 25.98
CA ALA A 861 -9.61 -13.80 26.17
C ALA A 861 -8.22 -14.45 26.39
N ARG A 862 -7.11 -13.78 26.01
CA ARG A 862 -5.73 -14.32 26.10
C ARG A 862 -5.28 -14.76 27.49
N GLY A 863 -5.87 -14.22 28.56
CA GLY A 863 -5.54 -14.60 29.93
C GLY A 863 -6.03 -16.00 30.36
N ARG A 864 -6.77 -16.71 29.51
CA ARG A 864 -7.38 -18.00 29.84
C ARG A 864 -6.45 -19.18 29.50
N PRO A 865 -6.13 -20.08 30.45
CA PRO A 865 -5.14 -21.15 30.26
C PRO A 865 -5.58 -22.26 29.29
N ASN A 866 -6.84 -22.26 28.85
CA ASN A 866 -7.40 -23.21 27.88
C ASN A 866 -7.51 -22.65 26.45
N LEU A 867 -7.16 -21.37 26.22
CA LEU A 867 -7.09 -20.75 24.89
C LEU A 867 -5.62 -20.59 24.46
N HIS A 868 -5.20 -21.34 23.44
CA HIS A 868 -3.89 -21.16 22.82
C HIS A 868 -4.07 -20.46 21.46
N VAL A 869 -3.30 -19.38 21.22
CA VAL A 869 -3.23 -18.71 19.91
C VAL A 869 -1.86 -18.98 19.31
N ARG A 870 -1.81 -19.35 18.02
CA ARG A 870 -0.55 -19.55 17.29
C ARG A 870 -0.58 -18.83 15.93
N PRO A 871 0.13 -17.69 15.79
CA PRO A 871 0.34 -17.04 14.49
C PRO A 871 1.27 -17.82 13.56
N ASP A 872 1.43 -17.31 12.34
CA ASP A 872 2.32 -17.79 11.28
C ASP A 872 2.19 -19.30 11.00
N ALA A 873 1.00 -19.83 11.27
CA ALA A 873 0.62 -21.22 11.27
C ALA A 873 -0.36 -21.50 10.12
N HIS A 874 0.12 -21.35 8.88
CA HIS A 874 -0.68 -21.63 7.68
C HIS A 874 -1.10 -23.12 7.62
N VAL A 875 -2.40 -23.38 7.77
CA VAL A 875 -3.01 -24.70 7.61
C VAL A 875 -3.11 -25.02 6.12
N ARG A 876 -2.62 -26.19 5.73
CA ARG A 876 -2.63 -26.68 4.36
C ARG A 876 -3.94 -27.37 3.98
N ARG A 877 -4.46 -28.20 4.90
CA ARG A 877 -5.67 -29.01 4.76
C ARG A 877 -6.14 -29.55 6.10
N VAL A 878 -7.39 -30.00 6.15
CA VAL A 878 -7.93 -30.85 7.21
C VAL A 878 -7.43 -32.28 7.03
N VAL A 879 -7.19 -32.99 8.13
CA VAL A 879 -6.87 -34.42 8.14
C VAL A 879 -8.14 -35.19 8.40
N ILE A 880 -8.62 -35.91 7.39
CA ILE A 880 -9.84 -36.73 7.43
C ILE A 880 -9.45 -38.21 7.49
N ASP A 881 -10.03 -38.95 8.45
CA ASP A 881 -9.95 -40.42 8.56
C ASP A 881 -11.37 -40.97 8.62
N ARG A 882 -11.70 -41.93 7.75
CA ARG A 882 -13.01 -42.63 7.71
C ARG A 882 -14.22 -41.69 7.85
N GLY A 883 -14.26 -40.63 7.03
CA GLY A 883 -15.34 -39.65 6.99
C GLY A 883 -15.32 -38.59 8.11
N ARG A 884 -14.31 -38.57 8.97
CA ARG A 884 -14.23 -37.70 10.15
C ARG A 884 -12.98 -36.83 10.15
N ALA A 885 -13.13 -35.54 10.44
CA ALA A 885 -12.00 -34.65 10.72
C ALA A 885 -11.34 -35.02 12.07
N THR A 886 -10.02 -35.22 12.04
CA THR A 886 -9.19 -35.64 13.19
C THR A 886 -8.08 -34.65 13.54
N GLY A 887 -7.90 -33.60 12.73
CA GLY A 887 -6.84 -32.63 12.89
C GLY A 887 -6.64 -31.76 11.65
N VAL A 888 -5.54 -31.00 11.64
CA VAL A 888 -5.11 -30.16 10.51
C VAL A 888 -3.62 -30.34 10.23
N GLU A 889 -3.24 -30.28 8.96
CA GLU A 889 -1.83 -30.34 8.54
C GLU A 889 -1.23 -28.93 8.38
N LEU A 890 -0.02 -28.74 8.91
CA LEU A 890 0.81 -27.56 8.71
C LEU A 890 2.23 -27.97 8.28
N ALA A 891 3.08 -27.00 7.93
CA ALA A 891 4.49 -27.24 7.61
C ALA A 891 5.27 -27.98 8.72
N ALA A 892 4.93 -27.75 9.99
CA ALA A 892 5.52 -28.43 11.14
C ALA A 892 4.90 -29.82 11.46
N GLY A 893 3.96 -30.30 10.64
CA GLY A 893 3.23 -31.56 10.83
C GLY A 893 1.77 -31.38 11.24
N VAL A 894 1.14 -32.47 11.69
CA VAL A 894 -0.28 -32.54 12.02
C VAL A 894 -0.55 -32.13 13.47
N VAL A 895 -1.57 -31.30 13.70
CA VAL A 895 -2.17 -31.05 15.01
C VAL A 895 -3.46 -31.86 15.15
N GLU A 896 -3.55 -32.68 16.19
CA GLU A 896 -4.71 -33.53 16.48
C GLU A 896 -5.84 -32.74 17.18
N ALA A 897 -7.07 -32.93 16.72
CA ALA A 897 -8.27 -32.23 17.18
C ALA A 897 -9.40 -33.20 17.55
N GLY A 898 -10.29 -32.79 18.46
CA GLY A 898 -11.61 -33.39 18.63
C GLY A 898 -12.57 -32.95 17.53
N GLU A 899 -12.46 -31.69 17.11
CA GLU A 899 -13.25 -31.02 16.07
C GLU A 899 -12.44 -29.89 15.41
N VAL A 900 -12.72 -29.62 14.12
CA VAL A 900 -12.11 -28.53 13.35
C VAL A 900 -13.19 -27.54 12.90
N VAL A 901 -12.93 -26.24 13.08
CA VAL A 901 -13.79 -25.15 12.57
C VAL A 901 -12.98 -24.25 11.64
N LEU A 902 -13.39 -24.16 10.37
CA LEU A 902 -12.77 -23.31 9.37
C LEU A 902 -13.37 -21.91 9.41
N CYS A 903 -12.50 -20.89 9.54
CA CYS A 903 -12.83 -19.47 9.64
C CYS A 903 -11.93 -18.63 8.70
N GLY A 904 -11.41 -19.25 7.63
CA GLY A 904 -10.50 -18.65 6.65
C GLY A 904 -11.15 -17.62 5.72
N GLY A 905 -12.46 -17.40 5.85
CA GLY A 905 -13.22 -16.52 4.99
C GLY A 905 -13.55 -17.16 3.64
N SER A 906 -14.34 -16.43 2.86
CA SER A 906 -14.91 -16.80 1.56
C SER A 906 -13.93 -17.15 0.45
N ILE A 907 -12.63 -17.08 0.70
CA ILE A 907 -11.57 -17.56 -0.19
C ILE A 907 -10.76 -18.69 0.49
N GLY A 908 -10.36 -18.51 1.76
CA GLY A 908 -9.54 -19.47 2.49
C GLY A 908 -10.27 -20.75 2.89
N SER A 909 -11.50 -20.65 3.40
CA SER A 909 -12.30 -21.81 3.82
C SER A 909 -12.64 -22.78 2.68
N PRO A 910 -13.17 -22.36 1.50
CA PRO A 910 -13.36 -23.28 0.38
C PRO A 910 -12.03 -23.83 -0.15
N HIS A 911 -10.95 -23.03 -0.17
CA HIS A 911 -9.64 -23.49 -0.64
C HIS A 911 -9.08 -24.62 0.26
N VAL A 912 -9.20 -24.49 1.58
CA VAL A 912 -8.82 -25.53 2.54
C VAL A 912 -9.69 -26.78 2.39
N LEU A 913 -11.00 -26.66 2.14
CA LEU A 913 -11.86 -27.82 1.84
C LEU A 913 -11.41 -28.54 0.55
N LEU A 914 -11.16 -27.80 -0.53
CA LEU A 914 -10.70 -28.37 -1.80
C LEU A 914 -9.35 -29.10 -1.62
N LEU A 915 -8.38 -28.48 -0.94
CA LEU A 915 -7.09 -29.11 -0.58
C LEU A 915 -7.22 -30.28 0.41
N SER A 916 -8.39 -30.46 1.04
CA SER A 916 -8.72 -31.61 1.90
C SER A 916 -9.43 -32.75 1.16
N GLY A 917 -9.66 -32.62 -0.16
CA GLY A 917 -10.43 -33.58 -0.95
C GLY A 917 -11.95 -33.45 -0.77
N VAL A 918 -12.44 -32.30 -0.29
CA VAL A 918 -13.88 -32.03 -0.09
C VAL A 918 -14.31 -30.96 -1.08
N GLY A 919 -15.11 -31.35 -2.09
CA GLY A 919 -15.52 -30.45 -3.17
C GLY A 919 -15.85 -31.17 -4.48
N PRO A 920 -15.96 -30.46 -5.61
CA PRO A 920 -16.35 -31.04 -6.89
C PRO A 920 -15.33 -32.08 -7.39
N ALA A 921 -15.67 -33.36 -7.38
CA ALA A 921 -14.70 -34.45 -7.57
C ALA A 921 -14.05 -34.49 -8.97
N ALA A 922 -14.61 -33.81 -9.98
CA ALA A 922 -13.96 -33.63 -11.28
C ALA A 922 -12.85 -32.56 -11.22
N GLU A 923 -13.06 -31.46 -10.49
CA GLU A 923 -12.08 -30.37 -10.33
C GLU A 923 -10.91 -30.82 -9.46
N LEU A 924 -11.19 -31.53 -8.36
CA LEU A 924 -10.19 -32.09 -7.47
C LEU A 924 -9.20 -33.00 -8.20
N ARG A 925 -9.72 -33.98 -8.98
CA ARG A 925 -8.89 -34.87 -9.80
C ARG A 925 -8.06 -34.11 -10.84
N ALA A 926 -8.63 -33.09 -11.48
CA ALA A 926 -7.91 -32.26 -12.46
C ALA A 926 -6.77 -31.44 -11.82
N ALA A 927 -6.91 -31.05 -10.55
CA ALA A 927 -5.87 -30.36 -9.78
C ALA A 927 -4.85 -31.31 -9.10
N GLY A 928 -5.05 -32.63 -9.18
CA GLY A 928 -4.19 -33.63 -8.55
C GLY A 928 -4.50 -33.94 -7.08
N VAL A 929 -5.72 -33.64 -6.61
CA VAL A 929 -6.21 -33.98 -5.26
C VAL A 929 -7.20 -35.13 -5.33
N GLU A 930 -7.03 -36.13 -4.44
CA GLU A 930 -7.97 -37.26 -4.34
C GLU A 930 -9.31 -36.81 -3.72
N PRO A 931 -10.47 -37.04 -4.37
CA PRO A 931 -11.77 -36.69 -3.79
C PRO A 931 -12.16 -37.67 -2.68
N LEU A 932 -12.31 -37.15 -1.45
CA LEU A 932 -12.84 -37.87 -0.30
C LEU A 932 -14.36 -37.69 -0.17
N VAL A 933 -14.87 -36.51 -0.52
CA VAL A 933 -16.30 -36.18 -0.53
C VAL A 933 -16.61 -35.33 -1.77
N ASP A 934 -17.46 -35.83 -2.65
CA ASP A 934 -17.95 -35.05 -3.81
C ASP A 934 -19.04 -34.08 -3.34
N LEU A 935 -18.67 -32.80 -3.23
CA LEU A 935 -19.52 -31.74 -2.68
C LEU A 935 -19.52 -30.54 -3.66
N PRO A 936 -20.37 -30.57 -4.71
CA PRO A 936 -20.22 -29.69 -5.87
C PRO A 936 -20.44 -28.19 -5.58
N GLY A 937 -21.02 -27.85 -4.43
CA GLY A 937 -21.17 -26.48 -3.96
C GLY A 937 -19.88 -25.81 -3.46
N VAL A 938 -18.83 -26.56 -3.07
CA VAL A 938 -17.61 -25.96 -2.52
C VAL A 938 -16.95 -25.05 -3.55
N GLY A 939 -16.79 -23.77 -3.19
CA GLY A 939 -16.21 -22.74 -4.04
C GLY A 939 -17.19 -22.09 -5.03
N ARG A 940 -18.40 -22.61 -5.22
CA ARG A 940 -19.44 -21.98 -6.08
C ARG A 940 -20.20 -20.90 -5.32
N HIS A 941 -21.14 -20.20 -5.96
CA HIS A 941 -22.00 -19.20 -5.32
C HIS A 941 -21.23 -18.03 -4.65
N LEU A 942 -20.09 -17.62 -5.23
CA LEU A 942 -19.32 -16.46 -4.74
C LEU A 942 -20.09 -15.17 -5.02
N GLN A 943 -20.67 -14.56 -3.98
CA GLN A 943 -21.37 -13.27 -4.07
C GLN A 943 -20.53 -12.14 -3.45
N ASP A 944 -20.58 -10.94 -4.03
CA ASP A 944 -19.88 -9.72 -3.57
C ASP A 944 -20.68 -8.50 -4.08
N HIS A 945 -20.45 -7.28 -3.57
CA HIS A 945 -21.19 -6.10 -4.05
C HIS A 945 -20.45 -5.45 -5.21
N HIS A 946 -21.20 -5.14 -6.27
CA HIS A 946 -20.64 -4.56 -7.50
C HIS A 946 -20.58 -3.03 -7.34
N VAL A 947 -19.39 -2.44 -7.47
CA VAL A 947 -19.20 -0.98 -7.34
C VAL A 947 -18.39 -0.38 -8.49
N VAL A 948 -18.64 0.89 -8.77
CA VAL A 948 -17.82 1.78 -9.61
C VAL A 948 -17.61 3.11 -8.88
N ASP A 949 -16.56 3.85 -9.22
CA ASP A 949 -16.35 5.20 -8.70
C ASP A 949 -16.75 6.23 -9.76
N VAL A 950 -17.82 6.98 -9.51
CA VAL A 950 -18.18 8.18 -10.28
C VAL A 950 -17.37 9.34 -9.71
N LEU A 951 -16.47 9.93 -10.49
CA LEU A 951 -15.42 10.84 -10.02
C LEU A 951 -15.61 12.27 -10.52
N TRP A 952 -15.32 13.24 -9.66
CA TRP A 952 -15.16 14.65 -10.00
C TRP A 952 -13.90 15.25 -9.36
N SER A 953 -13.31 16.26 -10.00
CA SER A 953 -12.31 17.11 -9.37
C SER A 953 -12.95 17.97 -8.28
N SER A 954 -12.24 18.20 -7.17
CA SER A 954 -12.69 19.16 -6.16
C SER A 954 -12.71 20.58 -6.73
N ALA A 955 -13.66 21.39 -6.25
CA ALA A 955 -13.67 22.82 -6.54
C ALA A 955 -12.55 23.54 -5.75
N PRO A 956 -11.98 24.64 -6.27
CA PRO A 956 -10.96 25.41 -5.56
C PRO A 956 -11.37 25.86 -4.15
N GLU A 957 -12.66 26.13 -3.95
CA GLU A 957 -13.25 26.57 -2.68
C GLU A 957 -13.30 25.47 -1.62
N TYR A 958 -13.46 24.20 -2.03
CA TYR A 958 -13.33 23.03 -1.15
C TYR A 958 -11.87 22.58 -1.00
N GLY A 959 -11.03 22.84 -2.01
CA GLY A 959 -9.59 22.64 -1.95
C GLY A 959 -9.17 21.17 -1.88
N ILE A 960 -8.31 20.85 -0.91
CA ILE A 960 -7.77 19.50 -0.68
C ILE A 960 -8.09 19.08 0.76
N PRO A 961 -8.76 17.93 0.97
CA PRO A 961 -9.05 17.41 2.30
C PRO A 961 -7.76 16.93 3.02
N PRO A 962 -7.60 17.18 4.33
CA PRO A 962 -6.44 16.69 5.10
C PRO A 962 -6.23 15.16 4.99
N PRO A 963 -4.98 14.64 5.04
CA PRO A 963 -4.67 13.22 4.80
C PRO A 963 -5.34 12.19 5.72
N ARG A 964 -5.91 12.60 6.86
CA ARG A 964 -6.64 11.74 7.82
C ARG A 964 -8.17 12.01 7.84
N SER A 965 -8.71 12.66 6.81
CA SER A 965 -10.15 12.93 6.69
C SER A 965 -10.98 11.65 6.56
N PRO A 966 -12.21 11.59 7.11
CA PRO A 966 -13.07 10.43 6.93
C PRO A 966 -13.42 10.23 5.45
N ARG A 967 -13.26 9.00 4.95
CA ARG A 967 -13.49 8.66 3.54
C ARG A 967 -14.95 8.74 3.13
N THR A 968 -15.86 8.42 4.03
CA THR A 968 -17.33 8.52 3.85
C THR A 968 -17.96 8.66 5.23
N GLN A 969 -19.16 9.24 5.31
CA GLN A 969 -19.86 9.53 6.58
C GLN A 969 -21.38 9.28 6.49
N VAL A 970 -21.95 9.32 5.28
CA VAL A 970 -23.39 9.11 5.02
C VAL A 970 -23.59 8.18 3.81
N ALA A 971 -24.75 7.53 3.73
CA ALA A 971 -25.16 6.71 2.59
C ALA A 971 -26.60 7.05 2.16
N LEU A 972 -26.94 6.74 0.91
CA LEU A 972 -28.30 6.59 0.42
C LEU A 972 -28.55 5.10 0.14
N ARG A 973 -29.55 4.50 0.77
CA ARG A 973 -30.10 3.16 0.46
C ARG A 973 -31.43 3.33 -0.28
N TYR A 974 -31.59 2.70 -1.44
CA TYR A 974 -32.80 2.78 -2.26
C TYR A 974 -33.04 1.49 -3.06
N THR A 975 -34.22 1.39 -3.69
CA THR A 975 -34.57 0.28 -4.58
C THR A 975 -34.41 0.72 -6.04
N ALA A 976 -33.71 -0.03 -6.87
CA ALA A 976 -33.60 0.27 -8.30
C ALA A 976 -34.97 0.16 -9.01
N ALA A 977 -35.20 1.01 -10.01
CA ALA A 977 -36.45 1.05 -10.75
C ALA A 977 -36.76 -0.30 -11.39
N GLY A 978 -37.91 -0.90 -11.06
CA GLY A 978 -38.31 -2.22 -11.57
C GLY A 978 -37.59 -3.43 -10.95
N SER A 979 -36.71 -3.23 -9.96
CA SER A 979 -36.10 -4.35 -9.23
C SER A 979 -37.13 -5.13 -8.41
N GLY A 980 -36.96 -6.45 -8.33
CA GLY A 980 -37.74 -7.33 -7.45
C GLY A 980 -37.26 -7.33 -6.00
N TRP A 981 -36.05 -6.86 -5.74
CA TRP A 981 -35.44 -6.84 -4.40
C TRP A 981 -35.54 -5.44 -3.80
N PRO A 982 -36.19 -5.24 -2.63
CA PRO A 982 -36.24 -3.95 -2.00
C PRO A 982 -34.86 -3.55 -1.45
N ASP A 983 -34.54 -2.25 -1.53
CA ASP A 983 -33.34 -1.65 -0.94
C ASP A 983 -32.02 -2.28 -1.43
N ASP A 984 -32.02 -2.71 -2.70
CA ASP A 984 -30.94 -3.44 -3.37
C ASP A 984 -29.78 -2.57 -3.87
N MET A 985 -29.90 -1.25 -3.76
CA MET A 985 -28.89 -0.28 -4.17
C MET A 985 -28.44 0.62 -3.02
N GLN A 986 -27.15 0.94 -2.99
CA GLN A 986 -26.59 1.96 -2.11
C GLN A 986 -25.70 2.93 -2.89
N VAL A 987 -25.71 4.22 -2.51
CA VAL A 987 -24.73 5.22 -2.97
C VAL A 987 -23.99 5.77 -1.76
N THR A 988 -22.66 5.74 -1.81
CA THR A 988 -21.80 6.39 -0.80
C THR A 988 -21.00 7.55 -1.42
N PRO A 989 -21.22 8.82 -1.02
CA PRO A 989 -20.31 9.91 -1.35
C PRO A 989 -18.97 9.69 -0.64
N ARG A 990 -17.86 9.96 -1.32
CA ARG A 990 -16.51 9.75 -0.77
C ARG A 990 -15.58 10.93 -1.00
N THR A 991 -14.73 11.14 0.00
CA THR A 991 -13.63 12.10 0.01
C THR A 991 -12.32 11.32 -0.15
N HIS A 992 -11.48 11.71 -1.11
CA HIS A 992 -10.18 11.06 -1.34
C HIS A 992 -9.02 11.93 -0.82
N PRO A 993 -7.95 11.33 -0.27
CA PRO A 993 -6.71 12.07 0.00
C PRO A 993 -6.10 12.61 -1.31
N PRO A 994 -5.29 13.68 -1.26
CA PRO A 994 -4.73 14.34 -2.44
C PRO A 994 -4.03 13.40 -3.42
N ARG A 995 -4.30 13.59 -4.72
CA ARG A 995 -3.50 13.03 -5.83
C ARG A 995 -2.76 14.18 -6.51
N GLY A 996 -1.53 14.43 -6.08
CA GLY A 996 -0.78 15.61 -6.50
C GLY A 996 -1.45 16.91 -6.00
N LYS A 997 -1.63 17.89 -6.89
CA LYS A 997 -2.15 19.23 -6.56
C LYS A 997 -3.68 19.38 -6.69
N GLN A 998 -4.42 18.29 -6.92
CA GLN A 998 -5.88 18.32 -7.10
C GLN A 998 -6.56 17.33 -6.15
N GLY A 999 -7.67 17.76 -5.53
CA GLY A 999 -8.54 16.89 -4.76
C GLY A 999 -9.53 16.15 -5.67
N VAL A 1000 -10.04 15.03 -5.18
CA VAL A 1000 -11.06 14.23 -5.86
C VAL A 1000 -12.21 13.94 -4.92
N VAL A 1001 -13.43 14.18 -5.40
CA VAL A 1001 -14.69 13.78 -4.77
C VAL A 1001 -15.28 12.66 -5.61
N SER A 1002 -15.91 11.67 -4.98
CA SER A 1002 -16.64 10.64 -5.72
C SER A 1002 -18.00 10.32 -5.12
N MET A 1003 -18.83 9.65 -5.91
CA MET A 1003 -19.97 8.87 -5.45
C MET A 1003 -19.77 7.44 -5.93
N VAL A 1004 -20.07 6.49 -5.05
CA VAL A 1004 -19.88 5.06 -5.33
C VAL A 1004 -21.25 4.40 -5.27
N PRO A 1005 -21.93 4.24 -6.41
CA PRO A 1005 -23.11 3.37 -6.51
C PRO A 1005 -22.67 1.91 -6.36
N CYS A 1006 -23.52 1.15 -5.70
CA CYS A 1006 -23.26 -0.19 -5.21
C CYS A 1006 -24.52 -1.05 -5.37
N ILE A 1007 -24.37 -2.23 -5.98
CA ILE A 1007 -25.40 -3.27 -5.95
C ILE A 1007 -25.21 -4.06 -4.65
N GLU A 1008 -26.11 -3.85 -3.70
CA GLU A 1008 -26.13 -4.51 -2.38
C GLU A 1008 -26.83 -5.88 -2.43
N ARG A 1009 -27.50 -6.24 -3.54
CA ARG A 1009 -27.94 -7.61 -3.83
C ARG A 1009 -27.76 -7.95 -5.31
N ALA A 1010 -26.64 -8.59 -5.63
CA ALA A 1010 -26.30 -9.04 -6.98
C ALA A 1010 -27.23 -10.17 -7.46
N ALA A 1011 -27.48 -10.23 -8.78
CA ALA A 1011 -28.15 -11.35 -9.42
C ALA A 1011 -27.15 -12.44 -9.84
N GLY A 1012 -25.97 -12.04 -10.33
CA GLY A 1012 -24.90 -12.95 -10.72
C GLY A 1012 -24.11 -13.54 -9.55
N THR A 1013 -23.50 -14.70 -9.78
CA THR A 1013 -22.60 -15.37 -8.81
C THR A 1013 -21.32 -15.83 -9.48
N GLY A 1014 -20.20 -15.70 -8.78
CA GLY A 1014 -18.88 -16.17 -9.18
C GLY A 1014 -18.48 -17.53 -8.61
N GLU A 1015 -17.18 -17.80 -8.63
CA GLU A 1015 -16.56 -19.00 -8.08
C GLU A 1015 -15.13 -18.79 -7.57
N VAL A 1016 -14.72 -19.66 -6.64
CA VAL A 1016 -13.37 -19.91 -6.16
C VAL A 1016 -12.99 -21.35 -6.51
N THR A 1017 -11.88 -21.56 -7.21
CA THR A 1017 -11.50 -22.89 -7.75
C THR A 1017 -10.09 -23.31 -7.36
N LEU A 1018 -9.85 -24.61 -7.32
CA LEU A 1018 -8.52 -25.17 -7.08
C LEU A 1018 -7.69 -25.12 -8.38
N ARG A 1019 -6.43 -24.67 -8.28
CA ARG A 1019 -5.49 -24.60 -9.43
C ARG A 1019 -4.40 -25.67 -9.39
N SER A 1020 -4.14 -26.24 -8.23
CA SER A 1020 -3.03 -27.16 -7.95
C SER A 1020 -3.27 -27.84 -6.60
N ALA A 1021 -2.71 -29.03 -6.40
CA ALA A 1021 -2.63 -29.67 -5.09
C ALA A 1021 -1.60 -29.01 -4.13
N ASP A 1022 -0.81 -28.04 -4.61
CA ASP A 1022 0.11 -27.27 -3.76
C ASP A 1022 -0.65 -26.26 -2.88
N PRO A 1023 -0.64 -26.40 -1.54
CA PRO A 1023 -1.31 -25.49 -0.62
C PRO A 1023 -0.67 -24.09 -0.54
N ALA A 1024 0.49 -23.87 -1.16
CA ALA A 1024 1.08 -22.53 -1.32
C ALA A 1024 0.55 -21.79 -2.58
N ALA A 1025 -0.10 -22.49 -3.51
CA ALA A 1025 -0.66 -21.87 -4.71
C ALA A 1025 -1.96 -21.10 -4.38
N PRO A 1026 -2.15 -19.86 -4.87
CA PRO A 1026 -3.39 -19.13 -4.65
C PRO A 1026 -4.53 -19.66 -5.53
N PRO A 1027 -5.77 -19.78 -5.01
CA PRO A 1027 -6.91 -20.31 -5.76
C PRO A 1027 -7.29 -19.45 -6.96
N GLY A 1028 -8.04 -20.04 -7.88
CA GLY A 1028 -8.80 -19.30 -8.89
C GLY A 1028 -9.90 -18.48 -8.22
N ILE A 1029 -10.12 -17.26 -8.67
CA ILE A 1029 -11.21 -16.38 -8.22
C ILE A 1029 -11.79 -15.68 -9.45
N ALA A 1030 -13.06 -15.92 -9.74
CA ALA A 1030 -13.77 -15.30 -10.85
C ALA A 1030 -15.15 -14.80 -10.37
N PHE A 1031 -15.31 -13.49 -10.29
CA PHE A 1031 -16.50 -12.87 -9.69
C PHE A 1031 -17.71 -12.76 -10.62
N ARG A 1032 -17.50 -12.74 -11.94
CA ARG A 1032 -18.56 -12.68 -12.98
C ARG A 1032 -19.46 -11.42 -12.89
N PHE A 1033 -18.90 -10.31 -12.41
CA PHE A 1033 -19.60 -9.03 -12.23
C PHE A 1033 -20.18 -8.47 -13.53
N LEU A 1034 -21.49 -8.21 -13.53
CA LEU A 1034 -22.25 -7.70 -14.67
C LEU A 1034 -22.31 -8.64 -15.88
N ASP A 1035 -22.00 -9.94 -15.71
CA ASP A 1035 -22.36 -10.95 -16.71
C ASP A 1035 -23.90 -11.10 -16.79
N GLU A 1036 -24.63 -10.84 -15.68
CA GLU A 1036 -26.09 -10.75 -15.65
C GLU A 1036 -26.61 -9.37 -16.12
N PRO A 1037 -27.58 -9.31 -17.07
CA PRO A 1037 -28.10 -8.04 -17.60
C PRO A 1037 -28.75 -7.13 -16.55
N GLU A 1038 -29.37 -7.71 -15.52
CA GLU A 1038 -30.03 -6.94 -14.45
C GLU A 1038 -29.03 -6.25 -13.53
N ASP A 1039 -27.83 -6.83 -13.33
CA ASP A 1039 -26.75 -6.16 -12.60
C ASP A 1039 -26.17 -5.01 -13.42
N LEU A 1040 -25.95 -5.20 -14.73
CA LEU A 1040 -25.52 -4.11 -15.62
C LEU A 1040 -26.55 -2.97 -15.64
N ARG A 1041 -27.86 -3.30 -15.71
CA ARG A 1041 -28.95 -2.32 -15.69
C ARG A 1041 -28.99 -1.51 -14.40
N ARG A 1042 -28.94 -2.16 -13.24
CA ARG A 1042 -29.03 -1.50 -11.92
C ARG A 1042 -27.80 -0.64 -11.62
N LEU A 1043 -26.59 -1.10 -11.97
CA LEU A 1043 -25.39 -0.27 -11.77
C LEU A 1043 -25.37 0.95 -12.70
N ARG A 1044 -25.87 0.82 -13.94
CA ARG A 1044 -26.09 1.96 -14.86
C ARG A 1044 -27.04 2.99 -14.26
N GLU A 1045 -28.16 2.54 -13.69
CA GLU A 1045 -29.13 3.41 -13.00
C GLU A 1045 -28.47 4.15 -11.82
N GLY A 1046 -27.67 3.45 -11.01
CA GLY A 1046 -26.91 4.04 -9.90
C GLY A 1046 -25.90 5.10 -10.33
N VAL A 1047 -25.21 4.92 -11.46
CA VAL A 1047 -24.32 5.96 -12.02
C VAL A 1047 -25.12 7.17 -12.49
N LEU A 1048 -26.23 6.98 -13.21
CA LEU A 1048 -27.07 8.09 -13.68
C LEU A 1048 -27.64 8.90 -12.50
N LEU A 1049 -28.06 8.24 -11.42
CA LEU A 1049 -28.45 8.90 -10.17
C LEU A 1049 -27.32 9.72 -9.55
N CYS A 1050 -26.08 9.21 -9.55
CA CYS A 1050 -24.93 9.95 -9.03
C CYS A 1050 -24.60 11.19 -9.87
N LEU A 1051 -24.79 11.13 -11.20
CA LEU A 1051 -24.62 12.27 -12.10
C LEU A 1051 -25.70 13.35 -11.88
N ASP A 1052 -26.96 12.95 -11.69
CA ASP A 1052 -28.07 13.86 -11.38
C ASP A 1052 -27.89 14.55 -10.01
N LEU A 1053 -27.59 13.78 -8.96
CA LEU A 1053 -27.33 14.30 -7.62
C LEU A 1053 -26.15 15.29 -7.62
N ALA A 1054 -25.09 15.03 -8.39
CA ALA A 1054 -23.95 15.95 -8.53
C ALA A 1054 -24.30 17.25 -9.27
N GLY A 1055 -25.33 17.24 -10.13
CA GLY A 1055 -25.88 18.45 -10.75
C GLY A 1055 -26.61 19.38 -9.77
N HIS A 1056 -26.91 18.91 -8.55
CA HIS A 1056 -27.62 19.70 -7.56
C HIS A 1056 -26.81 20.92 -7.07
N ARG A 1057 -27.51 22.05 -6.85
CA ARG A 1057 -26.94 23.34 -6.40
C ARG A 1057 -26.03 23.26 -5.17
N ALA A 1058 -26.21 22.26 -4.30
CA ALA A 1058 -25.41 22.07 -3.09
C ALA A 1058 -23.96 21.62 -3.36
N PHE A 1059 -23.66 21.10 -4.56
CA PHE A 1059 -22.29 20.74 -4.96
C PHE A 1059 -21.49 21.89 -5.58
N ARG A 1060 -22.08 23.08 -5.74
CA ARG A 1060 -21.36 24.30 -6.16
C ARG A 1060 -20.32 24.68 -5.11
N GLY A 1061 -19.07 24.87 -5.53
CA GLY A 1061 -17.94 25.09 -4.60
C GLY A 1061 -17.48 23.80 -3.89
N VAL A 1062 -17.98 22.62 -4.29
CA VAL A 1062 -17.52 21.31 -3.81
C VAL A 1062 -16.83 20.52 -4.93
N ILE A 1063 -17.43 20.49 -6.11
CA ILE A 1063 -16.89 19.84 -7.32
C ILE A 1063 -16.75 20.84 -8.47
N ALA A 1064 -15.76 20.62 -9.36
CA ALA A 1064 -15.52 21.49 -10.52
C ALA A 1064 -15.81 20.82 -11.87
N GLY A 1065 -15.40 19.57 -12.08
CA GLY A 1065 -15.57 18.88 -13.35
C GLY A 1065 -15.58 17.36 -13.21
N GLN A 1066 -16.36 16.70 -14.07
CA GLN A 1066 -16.50 15.24 -14.11
C GLN A 1066 -15.24 14.59 -14.70
N LEU A 1067 -14.75 13.55 -14.02
CA LEU A 1067 -13.54 12.81 -14.39
C LEU A 1067 -13.85 11.37 -14.82
N ALA A 1068 -14.88 10.73 -14.23
CA ALA A 1068 -15.31 9.38 -14.60
C ALA A 1068 -16.81 9.18 -14.29
N PRO A 1069 -17.61 8.55 -15.18
CA PRO A 1069 -17.28 8.25 -16.57
C PRO A 1069 -16.95 9.54 -17.34
N GLU A 1070 -16.11 9.46 -18.37
CA GLU A 1070 -15.81 10.62 -19.20
C GLU A 1070 -17.07 11.06 -19.97
N PRO A 1071 -17.39 12.37 -20.03
CA PRO A 1071 -18.57 12.85 -20.74
C PRO A 1071 -18.59 12.39 -22.21
N GLY A 1072 -19.68 11.74 -22.62
CA GLY A 1072 -19.84 11.21 -23.98
C GLY A 1072 -19.26 9.81 -24.22
N ARG A 1073 -18.70 9.14 -23.21
CA ARG A 1073 -18.31 7.72 -23.29
C ARG A 1073 -19.54 6.81 -23.18
N GLU A 1074 -19.56 5.72 -23.95
CA GLU A 1074 -20.53 4.63 -23.79
C GLU A 1074 -20.49 4.02 -22.39
N LEU A 1075 -21.61 4.15 -21.66
CA LEU A 1075 -21.67 3.88 -20.23
C LEU A 1075 -21.54 2.38 -19.90
N ASP A 1076 -22.08 1.49 -20.73
CA ASP A 1076 -22.00 0.04 -20.51
C ASP A 1076 -20.57 -0.48 -20.69
N GLU A 1077 -19.85 0.01 -21.70
CA GLU A 1077 -18.43 -0.29 -21.88
C GLU A 1077 -17.58 0.23 -20.72
N TRP A 1078 -17.91 1.41 -20.20
CA TRP A 1078 -17.24 1.94 -19.00
C TRP A 1078 -17.53 1.06 -17.78
N LEU A 1079 -18.79 0.73 -17.50
CA LEU A 1079 -19.20 -0.15 -16.39
C LEU A 1079 -18.46 -1.49 -16.43
N LEU A 1080 -18.46 -2.18 -17.58
CA LEU A 1080 -17.79 -3.47 -17.73
C LEU A 1080 -16.28 -3.40 -17.50
N ARG A 1081 -15.62 -2.27 -17.84
CA ARG A 1081 -14.18 -2.03 -17.67
C ARG A 1081 -13.79 -1.44 -16.31
N SER A 1082 -14.74 -0.86 -15.55
CA SER A 1082 -14.49 -0.15 -14.30
C SER A 1082 -15.13 -0.78 -13.06
N VAL A 1083 -16.06 -1.73 -13.22
CA VAL A 1083 -16.67 -2.45 -12.08
C VAL A 1083 -15.62 -3.20 -11.27
N ARG A 1084 -15.65 -3.04 -9.96
CA ARG A 1084 -14.74 -3.68 -9.01
C ARG A 1084 -15.51 -4.24 -7.82
N THR A 1085 -14.85 -5.09 -7.06
CA THR A 1085 -15.37 -5.69 -5.81
C THR A 1085 -15.46 -4.61 -4.72
N SER A 1086 -16.45 -4.74 -3.82
CA SER A 1086 -16.52 -4.00 -2.55
C SER A 1086 -15.69 -4.66 -1.44
N HIS A 1087 -15.17 -5.86 -1.71
CA HIS A 1087 -14.49 -6.81 -0.82
C HIS A 1087 -15.42 -7.50 0.18
N HIS A 1088 -16.72 -7.56 -0.12
CA HIS A 1088 -17.75 -8.18 0.71
C HIS A 1088 -17.94 -9.69 0.46
N SER A 1089 -17.16 -10.26 -0.46
CA SER A 1089 -17.09 -11.68 -0.88
C SER A 1089 -17.65 -12.68 0.16
N CYS A 1090 -18.63 -13.50 -0.22
CA CYS A 1090 -19.38 -14.46 0.62
C CYS A 1090 -19.91 -15.66 -0.21
N GLY A 1091 -20.62 -16.60 0.43
CA GLY A 1091 -21.41 -17.66 -0.24
C GLY A 1091 -20.68 -18.93 -0.70
N THR A 1092 -19.34 -18.95 -0.67
CA THR A 1092 -18.51 -20.04 -1.21
C THR A 1092 -18.50 -21.38 -0.45
N CYS A 1093 -19.18 -21.44 0.68
CA CYS A 1093 -19.50 -22.66 1.44
C CYS A 1093 -20.98 -22.63 1.86
N LYS A 1094 -21.84 -22.20 0.92
CA LYS A 1094 -23.28 -21.93 1.10
C LYS A 1094 -23.98 -22.87 2.09
N MET A 1095 -24.66 -22.29 3.07
CA MET A 1095 -25.59 -23.00 3.96
C MET A 1095 -26.93 -23.25 3.26
N GLY A 1096 -27.51 -24.43 3.48
CA GLY A 1096 -28.83 -24.77 2.95
C GLY A 1096 -29.37 -26.09 3.49
N PRO A 1097 -30.65 -26.40 3.22
CA PRO A 1097 -31.30 -27.66 3.59
C PRO A 1097 -30.75 -28.84 2.78
N ASP A 1098 -31.05 -30.07 3.22
CA ASP A 1098 -30.58 -31.31 2.58
C ASP A 1098 -31.07 -31.50 1.13
N ALA A 1099 -32.09 -30.75 0.73
CA ALA A 1099 -32.64 -30.73 -0.63
C ALA A 1099 -31.93 -29.74 -1.58
N ASP A 1100 -31.01 -28.89 -1.09
CA ASP A 1100 -30.17 -28.03 -1.94
C ASP A 1100 -28.85 -28.75 -2.28
N PRO A 1101 -28.65 -29.23 -3.52
CA PRO A 1101 -27.43 -29.95 -3.92
C PRO A 1101 -26.18 -29.04 -3.97
N MET A 1102 -26.36 -27.72 -3.86
CA MET A 1102 -25.28 -26.75 -3.79
C MET A 1102 -24.96 -26.32 -2.35
N ALA A 1103 -25.69 -26.81 -1.35
CA ALA A 1103 -25.34 -26.59 0.05
C ALA A 1103 -24.05 -27.34 0.42
N VAL A 1104 -23.14 -26.64 1.09
CA VAL A 1104 -21.87 -27.17 1.62
C VAL A 1104 -21.97 -27.45 3.12
N VAL A 1105 -22.78 -26.65 3.82
CA VAL A 1105 -23.05 -26.84 5.26
C VAL A 1105 -24.53 -26.98 5.59
N ASP A 1106 -24.82 -27.62 6.73
CA ASP A 1106 -26.15 -27.63 7.36
C ASP A 1106 -26.43 -26.31 8.12
N GLN A 1107 -27.66 -26.14 8.63
CA GLN A 1107 -28.03 -24.97 9.46
C GLN A 1107 -27.23 -24.85 10.78
N LEU A 1108 -26.43 -25.86 11.15
CA LEU A 1108 -25.55 -25.84 12.32
C LEU A 1108 -24.08 -25.60 11.91
N CYS A 1109 -23.86 -25.15 10.67
CA CYS A 1109 -22.58 -24.83 10.04
C CYS A 1109 -21.63 -26.04 9.83
N ARG A 1110 -22.13 -27.27 9.93
CA ARG A 1110 -21.34 -28.50 9.76
C ARG A 1110 -21.15 -28.84 8.29
N VAL A 1111 -19.96 -29.29 7.90
CA VAL A 1111 -19.66 -29.68 6.52
C VAL A 1111 -20.35 -31.00 6.18
N ARG A 1112 -21.10 -30.98 5.07
CA ARG A 1112 -21.85 -32.13 4.58
C ARG A 1112 -20.88 -33.26 4.19
N GLY A 1113 -21.13 -34.46 4.72
CA GLY A 1113 -20.28 -35.63 4.48
C GLY A 1113 -18.98 -35.71 5.29
N VAL A 1114 -18.69 -34.78 6.22
CA VAL A 1114 -17.50 -34.85 7.08
C VAL A 1114 -17.84 -34.61 8.56
N ASP A 1115 -17.75 -35.66 9.36
CA ASP A 1115 -17.95 -35.60 10.82
C ASP A 1115 -16.94 -34.66 11.49
N ASN A 1116 -17.41 -33.89 12.48
CA ASN A 1116 -16.60 -32.99 13.31
C ASN A 1116 -15.80 -31.93 12.52
N LEU A 1117 -16.31 -31.53 11.35
CA LEU A 1117 -15.84 -30.36 10.59
C LEU A 1117 -16.97 -29.33 10.44
N SER A 1118 -16.69 -28.07 10.73
CA SER A 1118 -17.61 -26.94 10.50
C SER A 1118 -16.93 -25.80 9.74
N VAL A 1119 -17.70 -24.95 9.06
CA VAL A 1119 -17.23 -23.68 8.47
C VAL A 1119 -18.02 -22.54 9.09
N VAL A 1120 -17.38 -21.52 9.65
CA VAL A 1120 -18.05 -20.41 10.35
C VAL A 1120 -17.40 -19.10 9.95
N ASP A 1121 -17.74 -18.61 8.76
CA ASP A 1121 -17.41 -17.28 8.25
C ASP A 1121 -18.35 -16.88 7.09
N ALA A 1122 -18.09 -15.75 6.43
CA ALA A 1122 -18.90 -15.25 5.30
C ALA A 1122 -19.11 -16.23 4.13
N SER A 1123 -18.29 -17.28 4.01
CA SER A 1123 -18.51 -18.36 3.05
C SER A 1123 -19.87 -19.05 3.22
N VAL A 1124 -20.44 -19.14 4.43
CA VAL A 1124 -21.70 -19.90 4.64
C VAL A 1124 -22.98 -19.16 4.29
N PHE A 1125 -22.92 -17.88 3.92
CA PHE A 1125 -24.12 -17.07 3.68
C PHE A 1125 -24.95 -17.70 2.53
N PRO A 1126 -26.24 -18.04 2.73
CA PRO A 1126 -27.10 -18.53 1.65
C PRO A 1126 -27.24 -17.51 0.52
N GLU A 1127 -27.31 -16.23 0.90
CA GLU A 1127 -27.38 -15.06 0.03
C GLU A 1127 -26.65 -13.88 0.68
N VAL A 1128 -26.12 -12.96 -0.11
CA VAL A 1128 -25.46 -11.75 0.39
C VAL A 1128 -26.47 -10.78 1.04
N VAL A 1129 -26.04 -10.15 2.14
CA VAL A 1129 -26.83 -9.15 2.88
C VAL A 1129 -26.66 -7.75 2.29
N ARG A 1130 -27.67 -6.88 2.39
CA ARG A 1130 -27.65 -5.48 1.92
C ARG A 1130 -26.87 -4.53 2.87
N ALA A 1131 -25.66 -4.95 3.22
CA ALA A 1131 -24.69 -4.23 4.05
C ALA A 1131 -23.27 -4.82 3.94
N ASN A 1132 -22.28 -4.16 4.56
CA ASN A 1132 -20.93 -4.70 4.68
C ASN A 1132 -20.91 -6.03 5.46
N THR A 1133 -20.54 -7.13 4.80
CA THR A 1133 -20.65 -8.50 5.34
C THR A 1133 -19.84 -8.77 6.63
N ALA A 1134 -18.95 -7.85 7.04
CA ALA A 1134 -18.13 -7.96 8.24
C ALA A 1134 -18.95 -8.09 9.54
N VAL A 1135 -20.03 -7.33 9.72
CA VAL A 1135 -20.83 -7.38 10.96
C VAL A 1135 -21.68 -8.65 11.00
N THR A 1136 -22.32 -9.01 9.89
CA THR A 1136 -23.05 -10.29 9.76
C THR A 1136 -22.13 -11.50 9.98
N THR A 1137 -20.86 -11.44 9.54
CA THR A 1137 -19.86 -12.49 9.83
C THR A 1137 -19.63 -12.68 11.33
N MET A 1138 -19.63 -11.59 12.10
CA MET A 1138 -19.49 -11.63 13.57
C MET A 1138 -20.77 -12.17 14.22
N ALA A 1139 -21.94 -11.75 13.75
CA ALA A 1139 -23.23 -12.28 14.23
C ALA A 1139 -23.39 -13.78 13.93
N VAL A 1140 -22.88 -14.27 12.80
CA VAL A 1140 -22.86 -15.70 12.46
C VAL A 1140 -21.97 -16.49 13.42
N ALA A 1141 -20.81 -15.95 13.82
CA ALA A 1141 -19.97 -16.59 14.84
C ALA A 1141 -20.65 -16.65 16.22
N GLU A 1142 -21.29 -15.55 16.65
CA GLU A 1142 -22.10 -15.51 17.90
C GLU A 1142 -23.30 -16.47 17.86
N ARG A 1143 -23.96 -16.63 16.71
CA ARG A 1143 -25.11 -17.54 16.54
C ARG A 1143 -24.67 -19.00 16.48
N PHE A 1144 -23.55 -19.32 15.83
CA PHE A 1144 -22.93 -20.65 15.88
C PHE A 1144 -22.60 -21.07 17.32
N VAL A 1145 -22.02 -20.17 18.12
CA VAL A 1145 -21.74 -20.41 19.55
C VAL A 1145 -23.04 -20.65 20.34
N GLU A 1146 -24.08 -19.85 20.10
CA GLU A 1146 -25.39 -20.00 20.75
C GLU A 1146 -26.02 -21.37 20.43
N LEU A 1147 -26.10 -21.73 19.15
CA LEU A 1147 -26.59 -23.03 18.67
C LEU A 1147 -25.75 -24.20 19.20
N ARG A 1148 -24.42 -24.04 19.28
CA ARG A 1148 -23.50 -25.05 19.82
C ARG A 1148 -23.69 -25.30 21.32
N ARG A 1149 -24.09 -24.28 22.08
CA ARG A 1149 -24.32 -24.38 23.54
C ARG A 1149 -25.69 -24.94 23.92
N GLN A 1150 -26.68 -24.89 23.04
CA GLN A 1150 -27.99 -25.49 23.28
C GLN A 1150 -27.89 -27.02 23.41
N PRO A 1151 -28.62 -27.67 24.34
CA PRO A 1151 -28.62 -29.14 24.43
C PRO A 1151 -29.16 -29.75 23.13
N ALA A 1152 -28.68 -30.93 22.76
CA ALA A 1152 -29.02 -31.57 21.47
C ALA A 1152 -30.53 -31.80 21.28
N SER A 1153 -31.28 -31.94 22.39
CA SER A 1153 -32.75 -32.09 22.42
C SER A 1153 -33.54 -30.80 22.13
N SER A 1154 -32.90 -29.63 22.02
CA SER A 1154 -33.56 -28.35 21.74
C SER A 1154 -33.09 -27.69 20.43
N ARG A 1155 -32.72 -28.51 19.43
CA ARG A 1155 -32.19 -28.08 18.11
C ARG A 1155 -33.00 -28.65 16.93
N GLY A 1156 -34.27 -28.97 17.15
CA GLY A 1156 -35.23 -29.44 16.15
C GLY A 1156 -36.56 -28.70 16.28
#